data_AF-A0A0E3R7B9-F1
#
_entry.id   AF-A0A0E3R7B9-F1
#
_cell.length_a   1.000
_cell.length_b   1.000
_cell.length_c   1.000
_cell.angle_alpha   90.00
_cell.angle_beta   90.00
_cell.angle_gamma   90.00
#
_symmetry.space_group_name_H-M   'P 1'
#
loop_
_entity.id
_entity.type
_entity.pdbx_description
1 polymer ?
#
loop_
_entity_poly.entity_id
_entity_poly.type
_entity_poly.pdbx_seq_one_letter_code
_entity_poly.pdbx_strand_id
1 'polypeptide(L)'
;MDTLSEIIAQASKLGTVDEMREFMCEQVGQLYEDMSEDDVDGMVSEILREMAPEPFDEDEAVELLSAVEVPKKKDERLTAATTFAKECLTKYETKDTRLFIRMELKAHFSLSVADCDMLIQRIEKDRAKLGLKSKDEIASMISALDKPTSVEIDDNVNNEVINDWNQYCVPSLDNGYYTISNDGIVRVEEKADKDGDVVEKTIEVCRSPFVLCGKSTPIHGNTTFYKIRFATSAGEVSEAWIEHAHLLTKKGITEKLVSLSINCPENNLQRETIDYISRSIAEFGQHFKTEFSSTQCGWSEDKTRFMLGDRVVTEDSVEPMLPVGNPVGFNATKKAGTLEGWVETTRGVIGCDIVRFKAYDAATAPLVYLLGLESHVTDTWGTSSEGKTFSSLIGLSMFGSTAQHESLVLSQESTKNGVLVTIRDYSDIPILFDETTGKEEKLKELVYQVASGIAKTKSTQDGKRCGSEVYRTTLFLTGENTLRDSLDNAGQMYRVIELKFDKEMPKYKPGYVDSVKKGLVENCGHVADIYIQKLIKMNCDGSLKRLFDSCLELLPETESNIEGRSKVLFAGIMVAGIVLEEVFSEIGVEVKDAAEIVKQYFNKCIIQNPVELEYVRALKLVNDTVATEYKNFALCNGETVLINDGNKRYGYVDEDYIDIYGTVLTDILKRNGLKPTKIKEEWARLNIIDQKDRSGNYRFSRFGKQENGVRIYRAKINEVLGLDFKEGGVEDVPMNKEMQNIVKTVTLITDIQGKADFSLIQQIIPDLFGLEQILCTLAKNGKIVQLNKTTFKSTN
;
A
#
# COMPACT_ATOMS: atom_id res chain seq x y z
N MET A 1 -45.50 -51.16 -5.43
CA MET A 1 -44.28 -50.91 -6.20
C MET A 1 -44.62 -51.26 -7.62
N ASP A 2 -44.51 -50.29 -8.50
CA ASP A 2 -44.69 -50.51 -9.93
C ASP A 2 -43.61 -51.50 -10.39
N THR A 3 -43.97 -52.41 -11.28
CA THR A 3 -43.02 -53.32 -11.92
C THR A 3 -42.13 -52.55 -12.90
N LEU A 4 -40.94 -53.06 -13.21
CA LEU A 4 -40.03 -52.39 -14.15
C LEU A 4 -40.71 -52.08 -15.50
N SER A 5 -41.59 -52.97 -15.96
CA SER A 5 -42.39 -52.78 -17.17
C SER A 5 -43.39 -51.61 -17.06
N GLU A 6 -43.95 -51.34 -15.88
CA GLU A 6 -44.85 -50.20 -15.65
C GLU A 6 -44.09 -48.88 -15.62
N ILE A 7 -42.87 -48.87 -15.08
CA ILE A 7 -41.98 -47.70 -15.06
C ILE A 7 -41.55 -47.33 -16.49
N ILE A 8 -41.12 -48.31 -17.28
CA ILE A 8 -40.76 -48.12 -18.70
C ILE A 8 -41.94 -47.54 -19.50
N ALA A 9 -43.16 -48.03 -19.26
CA ALA A 9 -44.36 -47.55 -19.93
C ALA A 9 -44.81 -46.14 -19.49
N GLN A 10 -44.36 -45.67 -18.33
CA GLN A 10 -44.57 -44.28 -17.88
C GLN A 10 -43.49 -43.36 -18.47
N ALA A 11 -42.23 -43.81 -18.49
CA ALA A 11 -41.11 -43.07 -19.06
C ALA A 11 -41.29 -42.79 -20.55
N SER A 12 -41.83 -43.74 -21.33
CA SER A 12 -42.09 -43.56 -22.78
C SER A 12 -43.12 -42.48 -23.12
N LYS A 13 -43.86 -41.96 -22.12
CA LYS A 13 -44.83 -40.87 -22.29
C LYS A 13 -44.25 -39.48 -22.04
N LEU A 14 -42.99 -39.39 -21.60
CA LEU A 14 -42.32 -38.14 -21.29
C LEU A 14 -41.79 -37.45 -22.55
N GLY A 15 -41.66 -36.12 -22.50
CA GLY A 15 -41.39 -35.30 -23.67
C GLY A 15 -39.90 -35.26 -24.04
N THR A 16 -39.03 -35.16 -23.04
CA THR A 16 -37.59 -34.91 -23.19
C THR A 16 -36.73 -36.03 -22.58
N VAL A 17 -35.45 -36.06 -22.97
CA VAL A 17 -34.46 -37.03 -22.44
C VAL A 17 -34.22 -36.78 -20.94
N ASP A 18 -34.09 -35.52 -20.53
CA ASP A 18 -33.86 -35.16 -19.13
C ASP A 18 -35.02 -35.59 -18.22
N GLU A 19 -36.26 -35.39 -18.67
CA GLU A 19 -37.46 -35.86 -17.95
C GLU A 19 -37.47 -37.39 -17.81
N MET A 20 -37.11 -38.12 -18.87
CA MET A 20 -37.01 -39.58 -18.85
C MET A 20 -35.91 -40.05 -17.89
N ARG A 21 -34.74 -39.39 -17.91
CA ARG A 21 -33.59 -39.72 -17.07
C ARG A 21 -33.89 -39.48 -15.60
N GLU A 22 -34.43 -38.32 -15.25
CA GLU A 22 -34.79 -37.95 -13.87
C GLU A 22 -35.86 -38.91 -13.31
N PHE A 23 -36.90 -39.19 -14.09
CA PHE A 23 -37.96 -40.13 -13.72
C PHE A 23 -37.43 -41.56 -13.53
N MET A 24 -36.56 -42.04 -14.44
CA MET A 24 -35.99 -43.38 -14.36
C MET A 24 -35.04 -43.50 -13.16
N CYS A 25 -34.17 -42.51 -12.90
CA CYS A 25 -33.31 -42.48 -11.72
C CYS A 25 -34.12 -42.55 -10.41
N GLU A 26 -35.21 -41.78 -10.31
CA GLU A 26 -36.05 -41.76 -9.10
C GLU A 26 -36.80 -43.09 -8.87
N GLN A 27 -37.39 -43.66 -9.92
CA GLN A 27 -38.24 -44.85 -9.80
C GLN A 27 -37.44 -46.16 -9.76
N VAL A 28 -36.34 -46.25 -10.51
CA VAL A 28 -35.50 -47.44 -10.55
C VAL A 28 -34.60 -47.52 -9.31
N GLY A 29 -34.15 -46.38 -8.78
CA GLY A 29 -33.43 -46.30 -7.50
C GLY A 29 -34.24 -46.78 -6.29
N GLN A 30 -35.58 -46.81 -6.40
CA GLN A 30 -36.46 -47.40 -5.38
C GLN A 30 -36.57 -48.94 -5.48
N LEU A 31 -36.16 -49.53 -6.60
CA LEU A 31 -36.22 -50.97 -6.87
C LEU A 31 -34.87 -51.67 -6.77
N TYR A 32 -33.77 -50.97 -7.08
CA TYR A 32 -32.41 -51.51 -7.08
C TYR A 32 -31.46 -50.53 -6.39
N GLU A 33 -30.75 -50.97 -5.35
CA GLU A 33 -29.86 -50.12 -4.54
C GLU A 33 -28.52 -49.76 -5.21
N ASP A 34 -28.13 -50.42 -6.32
CA ASP A 34 -26.79 -50.31 -6.94
C ASP A 34 -26.83 -50.16 -8.48
N MET A 35 -27.57 -49.20 -9.04
CA MET A 35 -27.53 -48.91 -10.49
C MET A 35 -26.75 -47.64 -10.81
N SER A 36 -25.88 -47.70 -11.83
CA SER A 36 -25.10 -46.55 -12.31
C SER A 36 -25.92 -45.64 -13.25
N GLU A 37 -25.50 -44.39 -13.43
CA GLU A 37 -26.13 -43.50 -14.41
C GLU A 37 -26.02 -44.06 -15.85
N ASP A 38 -24.91 -44.72 -16.18
CA ASP A 38 -24.71 -45.38 -17.48
C ASP A 38 -25.75 -46.50 -17.73
N ASP A 39 -26.14 -47.22 -16.68
CA ASP A 39 -27.18 -48.26 -16.77
C ASP A 39 -28.56 -47.63 -17.05
N VAL A 40 -28.87 -46.50 -16.39
CA VAL A 40 -30.12 -45.75 -16.62
C VAL A 40 -30.15 -45.17 -18.03
N ASP A 41 -29.05 -44.58 -18.49
CA ASP A 41 -28.92 -44.01 -19.83
C ASP A 41 -29.02 -45.11 -20.92
N GLY A 42 -28.49 -46.30 -20.64
CA GLY A 42 -28.69 -47.50 -21.46
C GLY A 42 -30.17 -47.89 -21.58
N MET A 43 -30.93 -47.85 -20.49
CA MET A 43 -32.36 -48.13 -20.48
C MET A 43 -33.17 -47.06 -21.21
N VAL A 44 -32.86 -45.77 -21.02
CA VAL A 44 -33.53 -44.67 -21.73
C VAL A 44 -33.25 -44.78 -23.25
N SER A 45 -32.04 -45.15 -23.65
CA SER A 45 -31.69 -45.41 -25.05
C SER A 45 -32.51 -46.55 -25.66
N GLU A 46 -32.76 -47.62 -24.91
CA GLU A 46 -33.59 -48.75 -25.35
C GLU A 46 -35.06 -48.35 -25.50
N ILE A 47 -35.62 -47.58 -24.56
CA ILE A 47 -36.97 -47.01 -24.64
C ILE A 47 -37.12 -46.14 -25.89
N LEU A 48 -36.14 -45.27 -26.16
CA LEU A 48 -36.16 -44.40 -27.34
C LEU A 48 -36.12 -45.20 -28.65
N ARG A 49 -35.42 -46.34 -28.68
CA ARG A 49 -35.40 -47.24 -29.85
C ARG A 49 -36.73 -47.96 -30.07
N GLU A 50 -37.44 -48.33 -28.99
CA GLU A 50 -38.79 -48.92 -29.09
C GLU A 50 -39.83 -47.91 -29.60
N MET A 51 -39.60 -46.61 -29.41
CA MET A 51 -40.47 -45.54 -29.93
C MET A 51 -40.25 -45.24 -31.43
N ALA A 52 -39.35 -45.97 -32.10
CA ALA A 52 -39.07 -45.80 -33.52
C ALA A 52 -40.17 -46.45 -34.39
N PRO A 53 -40.59 -45.79 -35.49
CA PRO A 53 -41.49 -46.39 -36.47
C PRO A 53 -40.82 -47.58 -37.18
N GLU A 54 -41.64 -48.57 -37.55
CA GLU A 54 -41.21 -49.74 -38.32
C GLU A 54 -40.68 -49.31 -39.72
N PRO A 55 -39.68 -50.02 -40.27
CA PRO A 55 -39.27 -49.81 -41.66
C PRO A 55 -40.45 -50.09 -42.59
N PHE A 56 -40.65 -49.23 -43.59
CA PHE A 56 -41.76 -49.37 -44.53
C PHE A 56 -41.63 -50.62 -45.40
N ASP A 57 -42.58 -51.53 -45.28
CA ASP A 57 -42.71 -52.70 -46.15
C ASP A 57 -43.70 -52.39 -47.27
N GLU A 58 -43.18 -52.09 -48.45
CA GLU A 58 -44.00 -51.73 -49.62
C GLU A 58 -44.81 -52.92 -50.13
N ASP A 59 -44.25 -54.13 -50.12
CA ASP A 59 -44.91 -55.33 -50.63
C ASP A 59 -46.12 -55.70 -49.76
N GLU A 60 -45.97 -55.65 -48.43
CA GLU A 60 -47.06 -55.86 -47.47
C GLU A 60 -48.15 -54.78 -47.64
N ALA A 61 -47.76 -53.51 -47.77
CA ALA A 61 -48.70 -52.40 -47.91
C ALA A 61 -49.50 -52.48 -49.22
N VAL A 62 -48.87 -52.88 -50.33
CA VAL A 62 -49.55 -53.08 -51.62
C VAL A 62 -50.49 -54.28 -51.56
N GLU A 63 -50.06 -55.39 -50.97
CA GLU A 63 -50.90 -56.59 -50.81
C GLU A 63 -52.17 -56.27 -50.01
N LEU A 64 -52.02 -55.59 -48.86
CA LEU A 64 -53.15 -55.16 -48.04
C LEU A 64 -54.06 -54.17 -48.78
N LEU A 65 -53.49 -53.23 -49.56
CA LEU A 65 -54.26 -52.27 -50.34
C LEU A 65 -55.10 -52.96 -51.42
N SER A 66 -54.55 -53.99 -52.07
CA SER A 66 -55.24 -54.75 -53.12
C SER A 66 -56.48 -55.49 -52.64
N ALA A 67 -56.52 -55.85 -51.35
CA ALA A 67 -57.66 -56.50 -50.70
C ALA A 67 -58.80 -55.53 -50.35
N VAL A 68 -58.59 -54.21 -50.43
CA VAL A 68 -59.60 -53.20 -50.10
C VAL A 68 -60.45 -52.86 -51.31
N GLU A 69 -61.75 -53.15 -51.23
CA GLU A 69 -62.71 -52.77 -52.26
C GLU A 69 -62.87 -51.24 -52.37
N VAL A 70 -62.83 -50.71 -53.60
CA VAL A 70 -63.00 -49.28 -53.86
C VAL A 70 -64.48 -48.91 -53.86
N PRO A 71 -64.94 -48.01 -52.94
CA PRO A 71 -66.35 -47.62 -52.88
C PRO A 71 -66.87 -46.97 -54.16
N LYS A 72 -68.13 -47.27 -54.53
CA LYS A 72 -68.76 -46.71 -55.74
C LYS A 72 -69.07 -45.22 -55.62
N LYS A 73 -69.39 -44.71 -54.43
CA LYS A 73 -69.62 -43.28 -54.19
C LYS A 73 -68.31 -42.56 -53.90
N LYS A 74 -68.10 -41.42 -54.55
CA LYS A 74 -66.90 -40.58 -54.41
C LYS A 74 -66.64 -40.17 -52.95
N ASP A 75 -67.69 -39.82 -52.21
CA ASP A 75 -67.60 -39.35 -50.82
C ASP A 75 -67.18 -40.46 -49.82
N GLU A 76 -67.38 -41.73 -50.18
CA GLU A 76 -67.02 -42.88 -49.33
C GLU A 76 -65.57 -43.32 -49.56
N ARG A 77 -64.94 -42.95 -50.69
CA ARG A 77 -63.56 -43.34 -51.03
C ARG A 77 -62.52 -42.71 -50.11
N LEU A 78 -62.70 -41.44 -49.74
CA LEU A 78 -61.81 -40.76 -48.79
C LEU A 78 -61.87 -41.42 -47.41
N THR A 79 -63.06 -41.87 -46.99
CA THR A 79 -63.26 -42.55 -45.71
C THR A 79 -62.57 -43.92 -45.68
N ALA A 80 -62.69 -44.69 -46.77
CA ALA A 80 -61.98 -45.96 -46.92
C ALA A 80 -60.46 -45.78 -46.93
N ALA A 81 -59.94 -44.81 -47.69
CA ALA A 81 -58.52 -44.48 -47.72
C ALA A 81 -58.00 -44.01 -46.35
N THR A 82 -58.80 -43.25 -45.60
CA THR A 82 -58.46 -42.82 -44.23
C THR A 82 -58.38 -43.99 -43.27
N THR A 83 -59.29 -44.96 -43.40
CA THR A 83 -59.32 -46.16 -42.56
C THR A 83 -58.09 -47.02 -42.82
N PHE A 84 -57.80 -47.31 -44.09
CA PHE A 84 -56.61 -48.04 -44.50
C PHE A 84 -55.32 -47.35 -44.03
N ALA A 85 -55.20 -46.05 -44.29
CA ALA A 85 -54.03 -45.28 -43.89
C ALA A 85 -53.79 -45.31 -42.37
N LYS A 86 -54.86 -45.25 -41.59
CA LYS A 86 -54.77 -45.33 -40.13
C LYS A 86 -54.38 -46.72 -39.64
N GLU A 87 -54.95 -47.77 -40.22
CA GLU A 87 -54.74 -49.16 -39.75
C GLU A 87 -53.42 -49.75 -40.23
N CYS A 88 -53.03 -49.47 -41.47
CA CYS A 88 -51.90 -50.12 -42.13
C CYS A 88 -50.65 -49.26 -42.19
N LEU A 89 -50.79 -47.92 -42.28
CA LEU A 89 -49.65 -47.04 -42.55
C LEU A 89 -49.10 -46.33 -41.30
N THR A 90 -49.87 -46.22 -40.22
CA THR A 90 -49.46 -45.45 -39.04
C THR A 90 -48.19 -46.00 -38.36
N LYS A 91 -47.93 -47.31 -38.48
CA LYS A 91 -46.75 -47.98 -37.89
C LYS A 91 -45.41 -47.69 -38.59
N TYR A 92 -45.43 -47.28 -39.86
CA TYR A 92 -44.22 -47.17 -40.69
C TYR A 92 -43.56 -45.77 -40.68
N GLU A 93 -42.44 -45.62 -41.36
CA GLU A 93 -41.70 -44.35 -41.48
C GLU A 93 -42.45 -43.26 -42.30
N THR A 94 -42.30 -41.98 -41.91
CA THR A 94 -43.03 -40.83 -42.46
C THR A 94 -42.75 -40.55 -43.93
N LYS A 95 -41.48 -40.69 -44.35
CA LYS A 95 -41.08 -40.37 -45.71
C LYS A 95 -41.73 -41.32 -46.72
N ASP A 96 -41.66 -42.62 -46.45
CA ASP A 96 -42.15 -43.66 -47.36
C ASP A 96 -43.67 -43.76 -47.35
N THR A 97 -44.29 -43.58 -46.17
CA THR A 97 -45.76 -43.50 -46.05
C THR A 97 -46.34 -42.34 -46.86
N ARG A 98 -45.69 -41.17 -46.83
CA ARG A 98 -46.10 -40.00 -47.65
C ARG A 98 -46.02 -40.30 -49.14
N LEU A 99 -44.97 -41.01 -49.57
CA LEU A 99 -44.78 -41.41 -50.97
C LEU A 99 -45.88 -42.39 -51.40
N PHE A 100 -46.12 -43.42 -50.59
CA PHE A 100 -47.15 -44.43 -50.82
C PHE A 100 -48.56 -43.83 -50.92
N ILE A 101 -48.89 -42.85 -50.07
CA ILE A 101 -50.19 -42.16 -50.13
C ILE A 101 -50.35 -41.40 -51.45
N ARG A 102 -49.29 -40.70 -51.87
CA ARG A 102 -49.31 -39.83 -53.06
C ARG A 102 -49.28 -40.60 -54.38
N MET A 103 -48.79 -41.84 -54.36
CA MET A 103 -48.70 -42.72 -55.53
C MET A 103 -49.83 -43.76 -55.52
N GLU A 104 -49.76 -44.72 -54.61
CA GLU A 104 -50.60 -45.92 -54.61
C GLU A 104 -52.02 -45.68 -54.10
N LEU A 105 -52.21 -45.07 -52.91
CA LEU A 105 -53.57 -44.77 -52.41
C LEU A 105 -54.30 -43.79 -53.32
N LYS A 106 -53.58 -42.79 -53.84
CA LYS A 106 -54.14 -41.81 -54.76
C LYS A 106 -54.67 -42.48 -56.03
N ALA A 107 -53.91 -43.42 -56.60
CA ALA A 107 -54.31 -44.18 -57.76
C ALA A 107 -55.48 -45.13 -57.46
N HIS A 108 -55.37 -45.92 -56.39
CA HIS A 108 -56.36 -46.95 -56.01
C HIS A 108 -57.75 -46.36 -55.71
N PHE A 109 -57.80 -45.28 -54.92
CA PHE A 109 -59.07 -44.63 -54.54
C PHE A 109 -59.46 -43.43 -55.42
N SER A 110 -58.64 -43.08 -56.42
CA SER A 110 -58.83 -41.89 -57.28
C SER A 110 -58.98 -40.58 -56.48
N LEU A 111 -58.07 -40.34 -55.54
CA LEU A 111 -58.12 -39.20 -54.62
C LEU A 111 -57.57 -37.91 -55.26
N SER A 112 -58.01 -36.76 -54.77
CA SER A 112 -57.38 -35.47 -55.13
C SER A 112 -56.06 -35.27 -54.36
N VAL A 113 -55.25 -34.30 -54.81
CA VAL A 113 -54.01 -33.94 -54.08
C VAL A 113 -54.34 -33.41 -52.68
N ALA A 114 -55.41 -32.62 -52.55
CA ALA A 114 -55.87 -32.10 -51.25
C ALA A 114 -56.31 -33.22 -50.29
N ASP A 115 -56.94 -34.28 -50.81
CA ASP A 115 -57.31 -35.45 -50.03
C ASP A 115 -56.08 -36.20 -49.51
N CYS A 116 -55.03 -36.32 -50.34
CA CYS A 116 -53.77 -36.94 -49.93
C CYS A 116 -53.07 -36.13 -48.83
N ASP A 117 -53.04 -34.80 -48.94
CA ASP A 117 -52.43 -33.94 -47.93
C ASP A 117 -53.21 -33.99 -46.60
N MET A 118 -54.55 -34.07 -46.64
CA MET A 118 -55.37 -34.30 -45.43
C MET A 118 -55.06 -35.65 -44.78
N LEU A 119 -54.88 -36.72 -45.57
CA LEU A 119 -54.53 -38.05 -45.07
C LEU A 119 -53.15 -38.05 -44.39
N ILE A 120 -52.16 -37.41 -45.01
CA ILE A 120 -50.81 -37.27 -44.45
C ILE A 120 -50.85 -36.55 -43.10
N GLN A 121 -51.54 -35.40 -43.02
CA GLN A 121 -51.71 -34.68 -41.75
C GLN A 121 -52.42 -35.50 -40.67
N ARG A 122 -53.40 -36.32 -41.07
CA ARG A 122 -54.14 -37.20 -40.15
C ARG A 122 -53.24 -38.28 -39.57
N ILE A 123 -52.44 -38.94 -40.42
CA ILE A 123 -51.50 -40.00 -40.00
C ILE A 123 -50.43 -39.42 -39.08
N GLU A 124 -49.87 -38.26 -39.41
CA GLU A 124 -48.87 -37.60 -38.57
C GLU A 124 -49.44 -37.23 -37.19
N LYS A 125 -50.69 -36.74 -37.15
CA LYS A 125 -51.38 -36.46 -35.89
C LYS A 125 -51.67 -37.74 -35.10
N ASP A 126 -52.03 -38.84 -35.76
CA ASP A 126 -52.31 -40.11 -35.08
C ASP A 126 -51.01 -40.80 -34.61
N ARG A 127 -49.88 -40.64 -35.31
CA ARG A 127 -48.54 -41.03 -34.84
C ARG A 127 -48.11 -40.27 -33.61
N ALA A 128 -48.30 -38.95 -33.61
CA ALA A 128 -47.99 -38.11 -32.45
C ALA A 128 -48.80 -38.53 -31.19
N LYS A 129 -50.04 -39.02 -31.35
CA LYS A 129 -50.83 -39.58 -30.24
C LYS A 129 -50.33 -40.94 -29.75
N LEU A 130 -49.68 -41.72 -30.61
CA LEU A 130 -49.10 -43.01 -30.28
C LEU A 130 -47.68 -42.89 -29.69
N GLY A 131 -47.13 -41.67 -29.61
CA GLY A 131 -45.78 -41.43 -29.07
C GLY A 131 -44.65 -41.82 -30.03
N LEU A 132 -44.95 -42.16 -31.29
CA LEU A 132 -43.93 -42.52 -32.28
C LEU A 132 -43.15 -41.27 -32.71
N LYS A 133 -41.83 -41.26 -32.47
CA LYS A 133 -40.91 -40.17 -32.83
C LYS A 133 -40.17 -40.51 -34.12
N SER A 134 -39.80 -39.50 -34.91
CA SER A 134 -39.02 -39.74 -36.13
C SER A 134 -37.61 -40.27 -35.81
N LYS A 135 -36.98 -40.96 -36.76
CA LYS A 135 -35.59 -41.44 -36.60
C LYS A 135 -34.61 -40.30 -36.30
N ASP A 136 -34.81 -39.13 -36.91
CA ASP A 136 -33.97 -37.95 -36.68
C ASP A 136 -34.14 -37.39 -35.26
N GLU A 137 -35.38 -37.36 -34.74
CA GLU A 137 -35.66 -36.96 -33.36
C GLU A 137 -35.06 -37.95 -32.36
N ILE A 138 -35.19 -39.26 -32.62
CA ILE A 138 -34.61 -40.30 -31.76
C ILE A 138 -33.09 -40.22 -31.78
N ALA A 139 -32.46 -40.05 -32.94
CA ALA A 139 -31.02 -39.89 -33.06
C ALA A 139 -30.51 -38.64 -32.33
N SER A 140 -31.24 -37.51 -32.44
CA SER A 140 -30.92 -36.29 -31.70
C SER A 140 -31.08 -36.46 -30.18
N MET A 141 -32.08 -37.23 -29.74
CA MET A 141 -32.31 -37.52 -28.32
C MET A 141 -31.25 -38.48 -27.76
N ILE A 142 -30.85 -39.50 -28.52
CA ILE A 142 -29.77 -40.42 -28.13
C ILE A 142 -28.43 -39.68 -28.08
N SER A 143 -28.14 -38.82 -29.05
CA SER A 143 -26.93 -37.98 -29.02
C SER A 143 -26.89 -37.02 -27.82
N ALA A 144 -28.03 -36.66 -27.25
CA ALA A 144 -28.09 -35.85 -26.04
C ALA A 144 -27.78 -36.66 -24.76
N LEU A 145 -28.01 -37.98 -24.75
CA LEU A 145 -27.58 -38.88 -23.66
C LEU A 145 -26.05 -38.98 -23.58
N ASP A 146 -25.36 -38.95 -24.72
CA ASP A 146 -23.89 -39.05 -24.80
C ASP A 146 -23.14 -37.75 -24.45
N LYS A 147 -23.85 -36.63 -24.23
CA LYS A 147 -23.21 -35.38 -23.80
C LYS A 147 -22.92 -35.47 -22.31
N PRO A 148 -21.65 -35.44 -21.86
CA PRO A 148 -21.34 -35.50 -20.44
C PRO A 148 -22.04 -34.35 -19.72
N THR A 149 -22.86 -34.72 -18.73
CA THR A 149 -23.50 -33.78 -17.82
C THR A 149 -22.38 -33.14 -17.01
N SER A 150 -22.06 -31.87 -17.31
CA SER A 150 -21.03 -31.04 -16.64
C SER A 150 -19.70 -31.75 -16.37
N VAL A 151 -18.70 -31.54 -17.22
CA VAL A 151 -17.30 -31.80 -16.85
C VAL A 151 -17.04 -31.06 -15.54
N GLU A 152 -16.73 -31.77 -14.45
CA GLU A 152 -16.27 -31.14 -13.21
C GLU A 152 -14.98 -30.39 -13.55
N ILE A 153 -15.04 -29.05 -13.59
CA ILE A 153 -13.86 -28.21 -13.82
C ILE A 153 -13.13 -28.11 -12.48
N ASP A 154 -11.97 -28.75 -12.41
CA ASP A 154 -11.12 -28.68 -11.22
C ASP A 154 -10.72 -27.24 -10.88
N ASP A 155 -10.63 -26.95 -9.59
CA ASP A 155 -10.05 -25.71 -9.10
C ASP A 155 -8.56 -25.63 -9.47
N ASN A 156 -8.12 -24.41 -9.80
CA ASN A 156 -6.81 -24.11 -10.38
C ASN A 156 -6.62 -24.68 -11.80
N VAL A 157 -7.68 -24.68 -12.62
CA VAL A 157 -7.61 -25.06 -14.03
C VAL A 157 -6.43 -24.40 -14.76
N ASN A 158 -5.70 -25.23 -15.53
CA ASN A 158 -4.48 -24.87 -16.27
C ASN A 158 -3.32 -24.30 -15.43
N ASN A 159 -3.35 -24.38 -14.10
CA ASN A 159 -2.30 -23.82 -13.26
C ASN A 159 -0.98 -24.60 -13.33
N GLU A 160 -0.99 -25.92 -13.55
CA GLU A 160 0.24 -26.72 -13.64
C GLU A 160 1.01 -26.44 -14.94
N VAL A 161 2.31 -26.22 -14.86
CA VAL A 161 3.17 -25.95 -16.02
C VAL A 161 3.47 -27.27 -16.74
N ILE A 162 2.77 -27.51 -17.85
CA ILE A 162 2.89 -28.69 -18.70
C ILE A 162 3.50 -28.28 -20.06
N ASN A 163 4.44 -29.08 -20.57
CA ASN A 163 5.09 -28.85 -21.87
C ASN A 163 4.24 -29.34 -23.06
N ASP A 164 3.40 -30.35 -22.84
CA ASP A 164 2.47 -30.86 -23.85
C ASP A 164 1.18 -30.05 -23.83
N TRP A 165 0.99 -29.21 -24.85
CA TRP A 165 -0.14 -28.30 -24.92
C TRP A 165 -1.50 -29.00 -24.94
N ASN A 166 -1.58 -30.23 -25.46
CA ASN A 166 -2.84 -30.97 -25.56
C ASN A 166 -3.45 -31.33 -24.20
N GLN A 167 -2.68 -31.21 -23.11
CA GLN A 167 -3.13 -31.52 -21.75
C GLN A 167 -3.82 -30.33 -21.06
N TYR A 168 -3.77 -29.14 -21.66
CA TYR A 168 -4.49 -27.99 -21.11
C TYR A 168 -5.97 -28.03 -21.45
N CYS A 169 -6.79 -27.61 -20.48
CA CYS A 169 -8.21 -27.39 -20.67
C CYS A 169 -8.44 -26.18 -21.58
N VAL A 170 -9.34 -26.35 -22.55
CA VAL A 170 -9.80 -25.33 -23.49
C VAL A 170 -11.32 -25.21 -23.38
N PRO A 171 -11.92 -24.03 -23.60
CA PRO A 171 -13.34 -23.82 -23.34
C PRO A 171 -14.23 -24.66 -24.26
N SER A 172 -15.43 -24.96 -23.80
CA SER A 172 -16.46 -25.68 -24.51
C SER A 172 -17.11 -24.85 -25.64
N LEU A 173 -17.69 -25.56 -26.61
CA LEU A 173 -18.44 -25.02 -27.74
C LEU A 173 -19.73 -25.81 -27.95
N ASP A 174 -20.80 -25.13 -28.37
CA ASP A 174 -22.10 -25.77 -28.59
C ASP A 174 -22.08 -26.80 -29.75
N ASN A 175 -21.29 -26.51 -30.80
CA ASN A 175 -21.18 -27.30 -32.03
C ASN A 175 -19.72 -27.40 -32.50
N GLY A 176 -18.92 -28.18 -31.77
CA GLY A 176 -17.50 -28.42 -32.07
C GLY A 176 -16.61 -28.35 -30.84
N TYR A 177 -15.29 -28.18 -31.04
CA TYR A 177 -14.30 -28.13 -29.97
C TYR A 177 -13.08 -27.28 -30.35
N TYR A 178 -12.34 -26.81 -29.33
CA TYR A 178 -11.01 -26.24 -29.55
C TYR A 178 -9.96 -27.33 -29.42
N THR A 179 -8.88 -27.19 -30.18
CA THR A 179 -7.65 -27.98 -30.02
C THR A 179 -6.47 -27.04 -29.90
N ILE A 180 -5.56 -27.34 -28.99
CA ILE A 180 -4.33 -26.58 -28.79
C ILE A 180 -3.11 -27.49 -28.95
N SER A 181 -2.14 -27.07 -29.74
CA SER A 181 -0.91 -27.81 -30.02
C SER A 181 0.28 -26.86 -30.16
N ASN A 182 1.48 -27.39 -30.39
CA ASN A 182 2.66 -26.55 -30.67
C ASN A 182 2.48 -25.60 -31.86
N ASP A 183 1.57 -25.91 -32.79
CA ASP A 183 1.30 -25.11 -33.99
C ASP A 183 0.27 -24.00 -33.76
N GLY A 184 -0.36 -23.97 -32.58
CA GLY A 184 -1.30 -22.93 -32.19
C GLY A 184 -2.63 -23.46 -31.66
N ILE A 185 -3.66 -22.63 -31.82
CA ILE A 185 -5.03 -22.91 -31.37
C ILE A 185 -5.92 -22.94 -32.60
N VAL A 186 -6.78 -23.94 -32.63
CA VAL A 186 -7.69 -24.19 -33.74
C VAL A 186 -9.08 -24.49 -33.18
N ARG A 187 -10.12 -23.99 -33.83
CA ARG A 187 -11.52 -24.35 -33.58
C ARG A 187 -11.97 -25.32 -34.66
N VAL A 188 -12.49 -26.46 -34.26
CA VAL A 188 -13.18 -27.41 -35.14
C VAL A 188 -14.68 -27.17 -34.98
N GLU A 189 -15.37 -26.78 -36.04
CA GLU A 189 -16.84 -26.71 -36.07
C GLU A 189 -17.39 -27.98 -36.70
N GLU A 190 -18.35 -28.60 -36.05
CA GLU A 190 -19.09 -29.75 -36.59
C GLU A 190 -20.39 -29.27 -37.23
N LYS A 191 -20.63 -29.63 -38.49
CA LYS A 191 -21.88 -29.33 -39.20
C LYS A 191 -22.38 -30.55 -39.94
N ALA A 192 -23.66 -30.85 -39.77
CA ALA A 192 -24.35 -31.80 -40.65
C ALA A 192 -24.40 -31.23 -42.07
N ASP A 193 -23.98 -32.02 -43.05
CA ASP A 193 -24.10 -31.69 -44.45
C ASP A 193 -25.54 -31.91 -44.96
N LYS A 194 -25.75 -31.80 -46.28
CA LYS A 194 -27.08 -31.94 -46.90
C LYS A 194 -27.65 -33.35 -46.83
N ASP A 195 -26.79 -34.34 -46.65
CA ASP A 195 -27.08 -35.77 -46.58
C ASP A 195 -27.11 -36.29 -45.12
N GLY A 196 -26.78 -35.42 -44.15
CA GLY A 196 -26.84 -35.72 -42.71
C GLY A 196 -25.49 -36.14 -42.11
N ASP A 197 -24.43 -36.19 -42.91
CA ASP A 197 -23.09 -36.56 -42.44
C ASP A 197 -22.41 -35.39 -41.70
N VAL A 198 -21.71 -35.68 -40.60
CA VAL A 198 -20.96 -34.66 -39.85
C VAL A 198 -19.70 -34.28 -40.63
N VAL A 199 -19.66 -33.04 -41.10
CA VAL A 199 -18.49 -32.44 -41.75
C VAL A 199 -17.83 -31.47 -40.79
N GLU A 200 -16.55 -31.74 -40.51
CA GLU A 200 -15.71 -30.87 -39.70
C GLU A 200 -15.15 -29.72 -40.54
N LYS A 201 -15.28 -28.50 -40.02
CA LYS A 201 -14.64 -27.30 -40.56
C LYS A 201 -13.65 -26.74 -39.56
N THR A 202 -12.39 -26.74 -39.94
CA THR A 202 -11.29 -26.20 -39.15
C THR A 202 -11.13 -24.68 -39.34
N ILE A 203 -11.01 -23.93 -38.25
CA ILE A 203 -10.82 -22.48 -38.23
C ILE A 203 -9.62 -22.15 -37.35
N GLU A 204 -8.64 -21.45 -37.91
CA GLU A 204 -7.43 -21.03 -37.19
C GLU A 204 -7.77 -19.93 -36.18
N VAL A 205 -7.39 -20.12 -34.91
CA VAL A 205 -7.71 -19.21 -33.78
C VAL A 205 -6.48 -18.43 -33.36
N CYS A 206 -5.32 -19.06 -33.24
CA CYS A 206 -4.03 -18.42 -32.96
C CYS A 206 -2.90 -19.26 -33.55
N ARG A 207 -1.80 -18.64 -34.04
CA ARG A 207 -0.63 -19.37 -34.58
C ARG A 207 0.40 -19.74 -33.51
N SER A 208 0.12 -19.38 -32.27
CA SER A 208 0.97 -19.68 -31.13
C SER A 208 0.07 -20.22 -30.02
N PRO A 209 0.47 -21.30 -29.36
CA PRO A 209 -0.34 -21.85 -28.28
C PRO A 209 -0.30 -20.94 -27.07
N PHE A 210 -1.46 -20.73 -26.47
CA PHE A 210 -1.58 -20.12 -25.16
C PHE A 210 -2.89 -20.52 -24.46
N VAL A 211 -2.87 -20.47 -23.12
CA VAL A 211 -4.05 -20.69 -22.28
C VAL A 211 -4.12 -19.64 -21.17
N LEU A 212 -5.33 -19.41 -20.64
CA LEU A 212 -5.48 -18.70 -19.38
C LEU A 212 -5.30 -19.69 -18.23
N CYS A 213 -4.56 -19.30 -17.20
CA CYS A 213 -4.17 -20.18 -16.09
C CYS A 213 -4.29 -19.52 -14.70
N GLY A 214 -4.72 -18.26 -14.64
CA GLY A 214 -4.80 -17.54 -13.37
C GLY A 214 -5.55 -16.23 -13.49
N LYS A 215 -6.00 -15.72 -12.35
CA LYS A 215 -6.63 -14.40 -12.21
C LYS A 215 -6.05 -13.65 -11.00
N SER A 216 -6.03 -12.33 -11.08
CA SER A 216 -5.57 -11.50 -9.99
C SER A 216 -6.74 -11.01 -9.14
N THR A 217 -6.54 -10.97 -7.82
CA THR A 217 -7.44 -10.26 -6.90
C THR A 217 -6.75 -8.98 -6.43
N PRO A 218 -7.28 -7.79 -6.77
CA PRO A 218 -6.66 -6.54 -6.37
C PRO A 218 -6.87 -6.28 -4.87
N ILE A 219 -5.78 -5.99 -4.15
CA ILE A 219 -5.80 -5.46 -2.78
C ILE A 219 -5.90 -3.94 -2.81
N HIS A 220 -5.11 -3.32 -3.69
CA HIS A 220 -5.19 -1.90 -4.00
C HIS A 220 -5.46 -1.71 -5.50
N GLY A 221 -6.46 -0.89 -5.82
CA GLY A 221 -6.98 -0.73 -7.17
C GLY A 221 -8.19 -1.63 -7.45
N ASN A 222 -8.76 -1.47 -8.64
CA ASN A 222 -10.00 -2.16 -9.04
C ASN A 222 -9.82 -2.99 -10.32
N THR A 223 -8.57 -3.17 -10.75
CA THR A 223 -8.26 -3.79 -12.03
C THR A 223 -7.96 -5.27 -11.84
N THR A 224 -8.65 -6.12 -12.60
CA THR A 224 -8.38 -7.55 -12.68
C THR A 224 -7.42 -7.84 -13.83
N PHE A 225 -6.42 -8.67 -13.53
CA PHE A 225 -5.48 -9.20 -14.51
C PHE A 225 -5.73 -10.69 -14.67
N TYR A 226 -5.54 -11.20 -15.88
CA TYR A 226 -5.51 -12.64 -16.15
C TYR A 226 -4.09 -13.05 -16.50
N LYS A 227 -3.67 -14.19 -15.95
CA LYS A 227 -2.39 -14.80 -16.27
C LYS A 227 -2.57 -15.67 -17.51
N ILE A 228 -1.80 -15.37 -18.55
CA ILE A 228 -1.71 -16.21 -19.73
C ILE A 228 -0.40 -16.99 -19.69
N ARG A 229 -0.46 -18.24 -20.14
CA ARG A 229 0.71 -19.09 -20.39
C ARG A 229 0.83 -19.33 -21.87
N PHE A 230 2.02 -19.15 -22.42
CA PHE A 230 2.27 -19.18 -23.86
C PHE A 230 3.63 -19.80 -24.18
N ALA A 231 3.80 -20.29 -25.40
CA ALA A 231 5.11 -20.68 -25.92
C ALA A 231 5.87 -19.46 -26.42
N THR A 232 7.12 -19.30 -25.97
CA THR A 232 8.06 -18.33 -26.53
C THR A 232 8.52 -18.75 -27.93
N SER A 233 9.19 -17.85 -28.66
CA SER A 233 9.78 -18.17 -29.97
C SER A 233 10.86 -19.26 -29.92
N ALA A 234 11.40 -19.56 -28.74
CA ALA A 234 12.33 -20.66 -28.51
C ALA A 234 11.63 -22.00 -28.17
N GLY A 235 10.30 -22.00 -28.05
CA GLY A 235 9.50 -23.16 -27.64
C GLY A 235 9.42 -23.36 -26.12
N GLU A 236 10.02 -22.47 -25.32
CA GLU A 236 9.93 -22.52 -23.86
C GLU A 236 8.57 -21.97 -23.40
N VAL A 237 8.00 -22.58 -22.36
CA VAL A 237 6.76 -22.13 -21.74
C VAL A 237 7.02 -20.92 -20.85
N SER A 238 6.26 -19.85 -21.03
CA SER A 238 6.36 -18.62 -20.24
C SER A 238 4.98 -18.12 -19.81
N GLU A 239 4.95 -17.23 -18.82
CA GLU A 239 3.72 -16.67 -18.25
C GLU A 239 3.77 -15.15 -18.23
N ALA A 240 2.62 -14.50 -18.47
CA ALA A 240 2.49 -13.06 -18.37
C ALA A 240 1.11 -12.66 -17.86
N TRP A 241 1.08 -11.57 -17.09
CA TRP A 241 -0.16 -10.96 -16.63
C TRP A 241 -0.64 -9.90 -17.62
N ILE A 242 -1.90 -9.99 -18.03
CA ILE A 242 -2.55 -9.04 -18.93
C ILE A 242 -3.82 -8.52 -18.25
N GLU A 243 -3.97 -7.19 -18.26
CA GLU A 243 -5.19 -6.54 -17.78
C GLU A 243 -6.41 -6.97 -18.60
N HIS A 244 -7.52 -7.25 -17.93
CA HIS A 244 -8.76 -7.70 -18.57
C HIS A 244 -9.22 -6.79 -19.72
N ALA A 245 -9.11 -5.47 -19.55
CA ALA A 245 -9.49 -4.48 -20.56
C ALA A 245 -8.69 -4.60 -21.87
N HIS A 246 -7.44 -5.08 -21.81
CA HIS A 246 -6.62 -5.29 -23.00
C HIS A 246 -6.97 -6.61 -23.71
N LEU A 247 -7.40 -7.64 -22.98
CA LEU A 247 -7.70 -8.96 -23.56
C LEU A 247 -8.91 -8.98 -24.49
N LEU A 248 -9.89 -8.09 -24.25
CA LEU A 248 -11.16 -8.09 -24.99
C LEU A 248 -11.24 -6.99 -26.07
N THR A 249 -10.17 -6.23 -26.28
CA THR A 249 -10.14 -5.16 -27.29
C THR A 249 -9.15 -5.48 -28.40
N LYS A 250 -9.51 -5.23 -29.66
CA LYS A 250 -8.65 -5.48 -30.83
C LYS A 250 -7.27 -4.85 -30.69
N LYS A 251 -7.22 -3.57 -30.34
CA LYS A 251 -5.95 -2.85 -30.17
C LYS A 251 -5.13 -3.37 -29.00
N GLY A 252 -5.77 -3.56 -27.84
CA GLY A 252 -5.08 -4.00 -26.62
C GLY A 252 -4.48 -5.39 -26.76
N ILE A 253 -5.24 -6.33 -27.34
CA ILE A 253 -4.76 -7.71 -27.48
C ILE A 253 -3.62 -7.80 -28.48
N THR A 254 -3.66 -7.07 -29.61
CA THR A 254 -2.52 -7.05 -30.56
C THR A 254 -1.26 -6.58 -29.86
N GLU A 255 -1.31 -5.42 -29.20
CA GLU A 255 -0.15 -4.80 -28.56
C GLU A 255 0.47 -5.75 -27.51
N LYS A 256 -0.37 -6.44 -26.74
CA LYS A 256 0.09 -7.35 -25.68
C LYS A 256 0.60 -8.68 -26.22
N LEU A 257 -0.12 -9.35 -27.11
CA LEU A 257 0.33 -10.63 -27.67
C LEU A 257 1.64 -10.47 -28.47
N VAL A 258 1.76 -9.40 -29.26
CA VAL A 258 3.01 -9.09 -30.00
C VAL A 258 4.18 -8.84 -29.04
N SER A 259 3.96 -8.12 -27.93
CA SER A 259 5.02 -7.89 -26.93
C SER A 259 5.53 -9.18 -26.27
N LEU A 260 4.72 -10.25 -26.30
CA LEU A 260 5.04 -11.57 -25.77
C LEU A 260 5.54 -12.53 -26.87
N SER A 261 5.73 -12.05 -28.11
CA SER A 261 6.09 -12.87 -29.27
C SER A 261 5.03 -13.92 -29.67
N ILE A 262 3.76 -13.72 -29.30
CA ILE A 262 2.63 -14.57 -29.70
C ILE A 262 2.14 -14.12 -31.09
N ASN A 263 2.09 -15.04 -32.05
CA ASN A 263 1.73 -14.76 -33.44
C ASN A 263 0.21 -14.71 -33.63
N CYS A 264 -0.35 -13.50 -33.51
CA CYS A 264 -1.77 -13.24 -33.72
C CYS A 264 -1.98 -12.00 -34.61
N PRO A 265 -1.98 -12.15 -35.96
CA PRO A 265 -2.14 -11.03 -36.88
C PRO A 265 -3.53 -10.35 -36.77
N GLU A 266 -3.60 -9.05 -37.06
CA GLU A 266 -4.83 -8.24 -37.08
C GLU A 266 -5.73 -8.57 -38.28
N ASN A 267 -6.31 -9.76 -38.29
CA ASN A 267 -7.27 -10.21 -39.29
C ASN A 267 -8.40 -11.02 -38.60
N ASN A 268 -9.13 -11.86 -39.34
CA ASN A 268 -10.19 -12.68 -38.76
C ASN A 268 -9.70 -13.60 -37.62
N LEU A 269 -8.43 -14.02 -37.64
CA LEU A 269 -7.82 -14.85 -36.61
C LEU A 269 -7.87 -14.15 -35.24
N GLN A 270 -7.58 -12.85 -35.17
CA GLN A 270 -7.71 -12.07 -33.93
C GLN A 270 -9.14 -12.11 -33.36
N ARG A 271 -10.16 -12.07 -34.21
CA ARG A 271 -11.56 -12.14 -33.75
C ARG A 271 -11.83 -13.49 -33.08
N GLU A 272 -11.35 -14.57 -33.68
CA GLU A 272 -11.46 -15.91 -33.11
C GLU A 272 -10.64 -16.04 -31.81
N THR A 273 -9.46 -15.42 -31.73
CA THR A 273 -8.65 -15.37 -30.50
C THR A 273 -9.39 -14.66 -29.35
N ILE A 274 -10.04 -13.53 -29.63
CA ILE A 274 -10.83 -12.79 -28.63
C ILE A 274 -12.02 -13.63 -28.16
N ASP A 275 -12.70 -14.33 -29.07
CA ASP A 275 -13.81 -15.23 -28.71
C ASP A 275 -13.34 -16.38 -27.81
N TYR A 276 -12.22 -17.03 -28.17
CA TYR A 276 -11.58 -18.06 -27.36
C TYR A 276 -11.23 -17.57 -25.95
N ILE A 277 -10.63 -16.38 -25.82
CA ILE A 277 -10.32 -15.78 -24.52
C ILE A 277 -11.60 -15.45 -23.75
N SER A 278 -12.60 -14.86 -24.40
CA SER A 278 -13.86 -14.51 -23.77
C SER A 278 -14.57 -15.74 -23.20
N ARG A 279 -14.59 -16.85 -23.94
CA ARG A 279 -15.14 -18.13 -23.48
C ARG A 279 -14.33 -18.73 -22.34
N SER A 280 -12.99 -18.73 -22.47
CA SER A 280 -12.10 -19.17 -21.38
C SER A 280 -12.37 -18.40 -20.09
N ILE A 281 -12.57 -17.08 -20.17
CA ILE A 281 -12.92 -16.28 -18.99
C ILE A 281 -14.30 -16.64 -18.45
N ALA A 282 -15.29 -16.85 -19.32
CA ALA A 282 -16.66 -17.17 -18.90
C ALA A 282 -16.76 -18.54 -18.21
N GLU A 283 -16.06 -19.55 -18.74
CA GLU A 283 -16.13 -20.93 -18.28
C GLU A 283 -15.16 -21.21 -17.12
N PHE A 284 -13.90 -20.80 -17.26
CA PHE A 284 -12.85 -21.10 -16.29
C PHE A 284 -12.62 -20.00 -15.27
N GLY A 285 -13.26 -18.83 -15.42
CA GLY A 285 -13.01 -17.64 -14.61
C GLY A 285 -13.11 -17.86 -13.11
N GLN A 286 -14.03 -18.70 -12.64
CA GLN A 286 -14.18 -19.00 -11.21
C GLN A 286 -13.10 -19.95 -10.70
N HIS A 287 -12.68 -20.90 -11.54
CA HIS A 287 -11.74 -21.98 -11.24
C HIS A 287 -10.27 -21.60 -11.43
N PHE A 288 -9.95 -20.45 -12.04
CA PHE A 288 -8.56 -20.02 -12.14
C PHE A 288 -7.92 -19.83 -10.76
N LYS A 289 -6.65 -20.23 -10.66
CA LYS A 289 -5.82 -19.91 -9.50
C LYS A 289 -5.82 -18.40 -9.27
N THR A 290 -6.09 -18.02 -8.04
CA THR A 290 -6.16 -16.61 -7.64
C THR A 290 -4.85 -16.20 -6.98
N GLU A 291 -4.23 -15.13 -7.48
CA GLU A 291 -3.06 -14.50 -6.87
C GLU A 291 -3.38 -13.05 -6.53
N PHE A 292 -2.77 -12.50 -5.48
CA PHE A 292 -3.00 -11.10 -5.12
C PHE A 292 -2.35 -10.15 -6.14
N SER A 293 -2.91 -8.96 -6.29
CA SER A 293 -2.31 -7.87 -7.05
C SER A 293 -2.43 -6.55 -6.30
N SER A 294 -1.45 -5.67 -6.45
CA SER A 294 -1.48 -4.37 -5.77
C SER A 294 -0.76 -3.29 -6.55
N THR A 295 -1.31 -2.08 -6.52
CA THR A 295 -0.68 -0.87 -7.09
C THR A 295 0.26 -0.13 -6.15
N GLN A 296 0.44 -0.60 -4.91
CA GLN A 296 1.34 -0.03 -3.90
C GLN A 296 1.71 -1.06 -2.82
N CYS A 297 2.78 -0.81 -2.07
CA CYS A 297 3.12 -1.53 -0.84
C CYS A 297 2.39 -0.95 0.39
N GLY A 298 2.50 -1.64 1.53
CA GLY A 298 1.93 -1.22 2.81
C GLY A 298 0.69 -2.00 3.22
N TRP A 299 -0.11 -1.44 4.14
CA TRP A 299 -1.30 -2.12 4.67
C TRP A 299 -2.48 -2.12 3.71
N SER A 300 -3.20 -3.26 3.66
CA SER A 300 -4.59 -3.31 3.18
C SER A 300 -5.51 -2.43 4.03
N GLU A 301 -6.66 -2.04 3.48
CA GLU A 301 -7.62 -1.18 4.21
C GLU A 301 -8.15 -1.83 5.50
N ASP A 302 -8.30 -3.16 5.51
CA ASP A 302 -8.75 -3.94 6.67
C ASP A 302 -7.63 -4.23 7.69
N LYS A 303 -6.38 -3.83 7.40
CA LYS A 303 -5.19 -4.05 8.25
C LYS A 303 -4.86 -5.52 8.54
N THR A 304 -5.30 -6.45 7.69
CA THR A 304 -5.04 -7.88 7.83
C THR A 304 -3.92 -8.40 6.91
N ARG A 305 -3.51 -7.59 5.93
CA ARG A 305 -2.50 -7.94 4.93
C ARG A 305 -1.52 -6.80 4.74
N PHE A 306 -0.27 -7.13 4.46
CA PHE A 306 0.78 -6.15 4.21
C PHE A 306 1.58 -6.50 2.95
N MET A 307 1.69 -5.55 2.02
CA MET A 307 2.32 -5.75 0.72
C MET A 307 3.79 -5.32 0.76
N LEU A 308 4.68 -6.22 0.34
CA LEU A 308 6.12 -6.01 0.26
C LEU A 308 6.65 -6.57 -1.06
N GLY A 309 6.98 -5.71 -2.01
CA GLY A 309 7.65 -6.13 -3.23
C GLY A 309 6.70 -6.92 -4.12
N ASP A 310 6.95 -8.21 -4.21
CA ASP A 310 6.18 -9.22 -4.93
C ASP A 310 5.48 -10.21 -4.00
N ARG A 311 5.28 -9.85 -2.72
CA ARG A 311 4.60 -10.70 -1.74
C ARG A 311 3.61 -9.95 -0.86
N VAL A 312 2.66 -10.70 -0.32
CA VAL A 312 1.70 -10.29 0.70
C VAL A 312 1.97 -11.09 1.96
N VAL A 313 2.17 -10.39 3.06
CA VAL A 313 2.31 -10.98 4.40
C VAL A 313 0.94 -10.95 5.08
N THR A 314 0.48 -12.11 5.52
CA THR A 314 -0.71 -12.30 6.36
C THR A 314 -0.28 -12.72 7.76
N GLU A 315 -1.21 -13.01 8.68
CA GLU A 315 -0.87 -13.53 10.01
C GLU A 315 -0.07 -14.84 9.94
N ASP A 316 -0.49 -15.76 9.07
CA ASP A 316 -0.02 -17.15 9.04
C ASP A 316 0.84 -17.50 7.81
N SER A 317 0.79 -16.68 6.75
CA SER A 317 1.42 -16.98 5.46
C SER A 317 2.12 -15.78 4.84
N VAL A 318 3.05 -16.07 3.92
CA VAL A 318 3.60 -15.11 2.97
C VAL A 318 3.32 -15.64 1.58
N GLU A 319 2.52 -14.91 0.82
CA GLU A 319 1.98 -15.35 -0.46
C GLU A 319 2.48 -14.47 -1.61
N PRO A 320 2.64 -15.01 -2.83
CA PRO A 320 3.04 -14.21 -3.98
C PRO A 320 1.98 -13.17 -4.35
N MET A 321 2.46 -12.03 -4.83
CA MET A 321 1.64 -10.91 -5.28
C MET A 321 2.18 -10.35 -6.58
N LEU A 322 1.30 -10.04 -7.52
CA LEU A 322 1.59 -9.26 -8.71
C LEU A 322 1.72 -7.76 -8.37
N PRO A 323 2.92 -7.15 -8.48
CA PRO A 323 3.04 -5.70 -8.42
C PRO A 323 2.51 -5.07 -9.71
N VAL A 324 1.61 -4.09 -9.58
CA VAL A 324 0.95 -3.39 -10.69
C VAL A 324 1.26 -1.90 -10.64
N GLY A 325 1.26 -1.20 -11.78
CA GLY A 325 1.32 0.26 -11.83
C GLY A 325 2.72 0.88 -11.73
N ASN A 326 3.70 0.16 -11.18
CA ASN A 326 5.12 0.54 -11.26
C ASN A 326 5.81 -0.27 -12.38
N PRO A 327 6.35 0.37 -13.44
CA PRO A 327 7.01 -0.33 -14.56
C PRO A 327 8.19 -1.20 -14.14
N VAL A 328 8.83 -0.86 -13.01
CA VAL A 328 9.98 -1.58 -12.44
C VAL A 328 9.51 -2.51 -11.30
N GLY A 329 8.22 -2.53 -10.99
CA GLY A 329 7.66 -3.20 -9.82
C GLY A 329 8.09 -2.53 -8.51
N PHE A 330 7.85 -3.21 -7.39
CA PHE A 330 8.27 -2.77 -6.05
C PHE A 330 9.62 -3.39 -5.66
N ASN A 331 10.61 -3.38 -6.57
CA ASN A 331 11.88 -4.07 -6.38
C ASN A 331 12.65 -3.63 -5.12
N ALA A 332 12.44 -2.40 -4.63
CA ALA A 332 13.10 -1.90 -3.42
C ALA A 332 12.76 -2.69 -2.16
N THR A 333 11.68 -3.47 -2.14
CA THR A 333 11.24 -4.26 -0.97
C THR A 333 11.26 -5.76 -1.23
N LYS A 334 11.85 -6.18 -2.36
CA LYS A 334 12.15 -7.59 -2.63
C LYS A 334 13.23 -8.10 -1.67
N LYS A 335 13.19 -9.41 -1.41
CA LYS A 335 14.22 -10.10 -0.64
C LYS A 335 15.44 -10.35 -1.52
N ALA A 336 16.62 -10.17 -0.93
CA ALA A 336 17.89 -10.62 -1.50
C ALA A 336 18.64 -11.45 -0.46
N GLY A 337 19.33 -12.51 -0.88
CA GLY A 337 20.11 -13.38 0.00
C GLY A 337 19.28 -14.10 1.05
N THR A 338 19.77 -14.16 2.29
CA THR A 338 19.18 -14.96 3.38
C THR A 338 19.04 -14.16 4.67
N LEU A 339 18.13 -14.60 5.55
CA LEU A 339 17.97 -14.02 6.88
C LEU A 339 19.23 -14.23 7.73
N GLU A 340 19.82 -15.42 7.68
CA GLU A 340 21.04 -15.77 8.40
C GLU A 340 22.22 -14.90 7.94
N GLY A 341 22.32 -14.63 6.63
CA GLY A 341 23.29 -13.71 6.07
C GLY A 341 23.13 -12.27 6.58
N TRP A 342 21.89 -11.81 6.75
CA TRP A 342 21.60 -10.49 7.34
C TRP A 342 22.03 -10.44 8.81
N VAL A 343 21.72 -11.48 9.60
CA VAL A 343 22.10 -11.58 11.02
C VAL A 343 23.63 -11.59 11.18
N GLU A 344 24.34 -12.39 10.38
CA GLU A 344 25.82 -12.42 10.41
C GLU A 344 26.41 -11.06 10.06
N THR A 345 25.90 -10.43 8.99
CA THR A 345 26.36 -9.12 8.51
C THR A 345 26.21 -8.03 9.57
N THR A 346 25.10 -8.04 10.31
CA THR A 346 24.74 -6.96 11.24
C THR A 346 25.27 -7.18 12.66
N ARG A 347 25.70 -8.40 13.03
CA ARG A 347 26.08 -8.78 14.39
C ARG A 347 27.02 -7.79 15.09
N GLY A 348 28.03 -7.29 14.38
CA GLY A 348 29.04 -6.40 14.97
C GLY A 348 28.63 -4.92 15.11
N VAL A 349 27.46 -4.53 14.58
CA VAL A 349 27.00 -3.13 14.54
C VAL A 349 25.62 -2.92 15.17
N ILE A 350 24.74 -3.92 15.08
CA ILE A 350 23.35 -3.84 15.57
C ILE A 350 23.30 -3.72 17.11
N GLY A 351 24.33 -4.17 17.83
CA GLY A 351 24.44 -4.00 19.29
C GLY A 351 24.62 -2.55 19.77
N CYS A 352 24.98 -1.61 18.88
CA CYS A 352 25.15 -0.20 19.21
C CYS A 352 23.80 0.50 19.42
N ASP A 353 23.63 1.25 20.51
CA ASP A 353 22.32 1.83 20.90
C ASP A 353 21.74 2.75 19.83
N ILE A 354 22.55 3.56 19.14
CA ILE A 354 22.04 4.45 18.09
C ILE A 354 21.56 3.68 16.86
N VAL A 355 22.27 2.61 16.51
CA VAL A 355 21.89 1.73 15.40
C VAL A 355 20.63 0.96 15.78
N ARG A 356 20.54 0.51 17.03
CA ARG A 356 19.39 -0.21 17.55
C ARG A 356 18.15 0.69 17.61
N PHE A 357 18.29 1.91 18.11
CA PHE A 357 17.24 2.93 18.09
C PHE A 357 16.79 3.24 16.66
N LYS A 358 17.72 3.36 15.70
CA LYS A 358 17.39 3.54 14.27
C LYS A 358 16.60 2.36 13.69
N ALA A 359 16.90 1.14 14.11
CA ALA A 359 16.12 -0.03 13.72
C ALA A 359 14.69 0.04 14.30
N TYR A 360 14.54 0.42 15.57
CA TYR A 360 13.21 0.62 16.18
C TYR A 360 12.41 1.72 15.47
N ASP A 361 13.06 2.85 15.19
CA ASP A 361 12.45 3.97 14.49
C ASP A 361 12.05 3.57 13.06
N ALA A 362 12.88 2.81 12.33
CA ALA A 362 12.51 2.29 11.01
C ALA A 362 11.29 1.36 11.09
N ALA A 363 11.25 0.52 12.13
CA ALA A 363 10.16 -0.41 12.40
C ALA A 363 8.85 0.27 12.87
N THR A 364 8.84 1.57 13.11
CA THR A 364 7.58 2.30 13.36
C THR A 364 6.75 2.55 12.12
N ALA A 365 7.33 2.51 10.91
CA ALA A 365 6.59 2.85 9.70
C ALA A 365 5.32 1.99 9.51
N PRO A 366 5.34 0.65 9.75
CA PRO A 366 4.12 -0.16 9.74
C PRO A 366 3.15 0.16 10.88
N LEU A 367 3.61 0.69 12.01
CA LEU A 367 2.74 1.03 13.14
C LEU A 367 1.94 2.32 12.92
N VAL A 368 2.38 3.19 11.99
CA VAL A 368 1.71 4.46 11.70
C VAL A 368 0.21 4.25 11.45
N TYR A 369 -0.14 3.31 10.59
CA TYR A 369 -1.54 3.04 10.28
C TYR A 369 -2.26 2.18 11.32
N LEU A 370 -1.57 1.21 11.94
CA LEU A 370 -2.18 0.34 12.95
C LEU A 370 -2.60 1.12 14.20
N LEU A 371 -1.71 1.96 14.72
CA LEU A 371 -1.90 2.73 15.95
C LEU A 371 -2.43 4.15 15.72
N GLY A 372 -2.56 4.59 14.46
CA GLY A 372 -3.02 5.94 14.13
C GLY A 372 -2.00 7.02 14.49
N LEU A 373 -0.72 6.70 14.41
CA LEU A 373 0.35 7.66 14.60
C LEU A 373 0.43 8.60 13.40
N GLU A 374 1.07 9.76 13.58
CA GLU A 374 1.41 10.63 12.45
C GLU A 374 2.71 10.15 11.81
N SER A 375 2.79 10.17 10.48
CA SER A 375 4.09 10.06 9.79
C SER A 375 5.05 11.12 10.33
N HIS A 376 6.28 10.72 10.60
CA HIS A 376 7.29 11.62 11.14
C HIS A 376 8.58 11.56 10.34
N VAL A 377 9.47 12.49 10.69
CA VAL A 377 10.78 12.62 10.07
C VAL A 377 11.83 12.49 11.14
N THR A 378 12.84 11.67 10.91
CA THR A 378 14.02 11.59 11.78
C THR A 378 15.21 12.21 11.08
N ASP A 379 15.52 13.44 11.47
CA ASP A 379 16.63 14.22 10.94
C ASP A 379 17.92 13.91 11.68
N THR A 380 18.88 13.34 10.96
CA THR A 380 20.17 12.91 11.52
C THR A 380 21.26 13.83 11.03
N TRP A 381 21.78 14.65 11.94
CA TRP A 381 22.80 15.64 11.63
C TRP A 381 24.06 15.42 12.47
N GLY A 382 25.19 15.93 11.99
CA GLY A 382 26.50 15.71 12.63
C GLY A 382 27.64 15.80 11.63
N THR A 383 28.86 15.53 12.06
CA THR A 383 30.03 15.64 11.18
C THR A 383 29.96 14.59 10.07
N SER A 384 30.53 14.89 8.90
CA SER A 384 30.67 13.88 7.84
C SER A 384 31.43 12.64 8.36
N SER A 385 31.09 11.47 7.81
CA SER A 385 31.73 10.18 8.10
C SER A 385 31.58 9.63 9.53
N GLU A 386 30.61 10.12 10.32
CA GLU A 386 30.33 9.58 11.67
C GLU A 386 29.40 8.36 11.69
N GLY A 387 28.82 7.98 10.55
CA GLY A 387 27.95 6.79 10.44
C GLY A 387 26.45 7.07 10.29
N LYS A 388 26.04 8.33 10.09
CA LYS A 388 24.63 8.78 9.95
C LYS A 388 23.82 7.98 8.92
N THR A 389 24.32 7.92 7.69
CA THR A 389 23.72 7.13 6.59
C THR A 389 23.78 5.65 6.94
N PHE A 390 24.94 5.17 7.38
CA PHE A 390 25.17 3.76 7.69
C PHE A 390 24.20 3.19 8.73
N SER A 391 23.94 3.90 9.84
CA SER A 391 22.97 3.46 10.85
C SER A 391 21.56 3.38 10.30
N SER A 392 21.18 4.28 9.38
CA SER A 392 19.87 4.28 8.75
C SER A 392 19.74 3.10 7.77
N LEU A 393 20.78 2.79 7.00
CA LEU A 393 20.79 1.64 6.07
C LEU A 393 20.53 0.31 6.79
N ILE A 394 21.03 0.13 8.01
CA ILE A 394 20.76 -1.08 8.80
C ILE A 394 19.26 -1.23 9.08
N GLY A 395 18.59 -0.15 9.51
CA GLY A 395 17.14 -0.17 9.73
C GLY A 395 16.34 -0.42 8.44
N LEU A 396 16.72 0.22 7.33
CA LEU A 396 16.06 0.04 6.03
C LEU A 396 16.23 -1.37 5.47
N SER A 397 17.41 -1.98 5.67
CA SER A 397 17.72 -3.32 5.15
C SER A 397 16.82 -4.43 5.70
N MET A 398 16.16 -4.19 6.85
CA MET A 398 15.14 -5.08 7.41
C MET A 398 13.93 -5.21 6.48
N PHE A 399 13.59 -4.13 5.77
CA PHE A 399 12.42 -3.99 4.91
C PHE A 399 12.72 -4.21 3.42
N GLY A 400 13.94 -3.93 2.97
CA GLY A 400 14.25 -4.05 1.55
C GLY A 400 15.67 -3.63 1.17
N SER A 401 15.88 -3.51 -0.13
CA SER A 401 17.14 -3.13 -0.76
C SER A 401 17.61 -1.76 -0.31
N THR A 402 18.88 -1.68 0.03
CA THR A 402 19.63 -0.45 0.30
C THR A 402 20.64 -0.12 -0.80
N ALA A 403 20.52 -0.73 -1.98
CA ALA A 403 21.40 -0.51 -3.11
C ALA A 403 21.26 0.92 -3.69
N GLN A 404 22.09 1.30 -4.66
CA GLN A 404 21.95 2.61 -5.32
C GLN A 404 20.79 2.66 -6.33
N HIS A 405 20.38 1.50 -6.85
CA HIS A 405 19.26 1.36 -7.78
C HIS A 405 18.17 0.53 -7.10
N GLU A 406 16.92 0.90 -7.34
CA GLU A 406 15.75 0.17 -6.82
C GLU A 406 15.86 -0.08 -5.31
N SER A 407 15.95 1.00 -4.54
CA SER A 407 16.15 0.93 -3.09
C SER A 407 15.25 1.88 -2.34
N LEU A 408 15.20 1.66 -1.03
CA LEU A 408 14.54 2.55 -0.07
C LEU A 408 15.38 3.83 0.22
N VAL A 409 16.48 4.03 -0.52
CA VAL A 409 17.38 5.17 -0.39
C VAL A 409 17.22 6.11 -1.58
N LEU A 410 16.76 7.31 -1.31
CA LEU A 410 16.55 8.37 -2.28
C LEU A 410 17.72 9.34 -2.27
N SER A 411 18.27 9.59 -3.46
CA SER A 411 19.34 10.57 -3.68
C SER A 411 18.82 12.00 -3.55
N GLN A 412 19.67 12.91 -3.06
CA GLN A 412 19.45 14.37 -3.05
C GLN A 412 18.95 14.97 -4.37
N GLU A 413 19.31 14.37 -5.51
CA GLU A 413 18.91 14.81 -6.86
C GLU A 413 17.43 14.57 -7.15
N SER A 414 16.79 13.63 -6.42
CA SER A 414 15.40 13.24 -6.64
C SER A 414 14.46 14.42 -6.48
N THR A 415 13.61 14.72 -7.47
CA THR A 415 12.65 15.84 -7.35
C THR A 415 11.67 15.62 -6.19
N LYS A 416 11.08 16.69 -5.63
CA LYS A 416 10.10 16.57 -4.54
C LYS A 416 8.95 15.61 -4.90
N ASN A 417 8.41 15.74 -6.12
CA ASN A 417 7.33 14.86 -6.58
C ASN A 417 7.80 13.41 -6.72
N GLY A 418 9.04 13.17 -7.15
CA GLY A 418 9.62 11.82 -7.19
C GLY A 418 9.71 11.17 -5.81
N VAL A 419 10.11 11.94 -4.79
CA VAL A 419 10.11 11.48 -3.39
C VAL A 419 8.70 11.14 -2.92
N LEU A 420 7.72 12.02 -3.16
CA LEU A 420 6.33 11.77 -2.74
C LEU A 420 5.68 10.57 -3.45
N VAL A 421 5.95 10.38 -4.74
CA VAL A 421 5.52 9.19 -5.49
C VAL A 421 6.13 7.93 -4.89
N THR A 422 7.42 7.98 -4.52
CA THR A 422 8.07 6.86 -3.84
C THR A 422 7.42 6.57 -2.49
N ILE A 423 7.14 7.60 -1.67
CA ILE A 423 6.48 7.42 -0.37
C ILE A 423 5.08 6.83 -0.53
N ARG A 424 4.33 7.21 -1.58
CA ARG A 424 3.03 6.62 -1.90
C ARG A 424 3.18 5.14 -2.28
N ASP A 425 4.08 4.83 -3.21
CA ASP A 425 4.29 3.48 -3.73
C ASP A 425 4.83 2.53 -2.64
N TYR A 426 5.62 3.05 -1.69
CA TYR A 426 6.15 2.35 -0.53
C TYR A 426 5.53 2.87 0.78
N SER A 427 4.20 2.91 0.82
CA SER A 427 3.46 3.32 2.02
C SER A 427 3.74 2.37 3.19
N ASP A 428 3.77 2.91 4.41
CA ASP A 428 4.02 2.18 5.66
C ASP A 428 5.41 1.52 5.76
N ILE A 429 6.36 1.93 4.90
CA ILE A 429 7.72 1.40 4.84
C ILE A 429 8.71 2.56 5.08
N PRO A 430 9.81 2.35 5.82
CA PRO A 430 10.79 3.41 6.08
C PRO A 430 11.55 3.79 4.81
N ILE A 431 11.79 5.08 4.62
CA ILE A 431 12.54 5.62 3.47
C ILE A 431 13.65 6.53 3.98
N LEU A 432 14.80 6.51 3.31
CA LEU A 432 15.92 7.41 3.58
C LEU A 432 16.06 8.40 2.42
N PHE A 433 16.13 9.69 2.74
CA PHE A 433 16.55 10.74 1.79
C PHE A 433 17.93 11.23 2.21
N ASP A 434 18.96 10.77 1.49
CA ASP A 434 20.37 10.93 1.88
C ASP A 434 20.98 12.23 1.34
N GLU A 435 21.88 12.82 2.12
CA GLU A 435 22.63 14.06 1.83
C GLU A 435 21.75 15.29 1.57
N THR A 436 21.14 15.80 2.64
CA THR A 436 20.16 16.89 2.59
C THR A 436 20.78 18.29 2.56
N THR A 437 22.11 18.40 2.64
CA THR A 437 22.85 19.66 2.76
C THR A 437 22.56 20.61 1.59
N GLY A 438 22.11 21.85 1.87
CA GLY A 438 21.85 22.86 0.84
C GLY A 438 20.51 22.72 0.09
N LYS A 439 19.55 21.95 0.64
CA LYS A 439 18.20 21.72 0.07
C LYS A 439 17.07 22.12 1.03
N GLU A 440 17.32 23.06 1.93
CA GLU A 440 16.48 23.43 3.07
C GLU A 440 15.02 23.72 2.66
N GLU A 441 14.81 24.52 1.61
CA GLU A 441 13.46 24.90 1.18
C GLU A 441 12.65 23.71 0.63
N LYS A 442 13.32 22.83 -0.13
CA LYS A 442 12.71 21.60 -0.66
C LYS A 442 12.34 20.63 0.48
N LEU A 443 13.22 20.51 1.47
CA LEU A 443 13.01 19.65 2.63
C LEU A 443 11.87 20.16 3.50
N LYS A 444 11.78 21.46 3.73
CA LYS A 444 10.68 22.08 4.47
C LYS A 444 9.32 21.76 3.89
N GLU A 445 9.18 21.87 2.56
CA GLU A 445 7.94 21.47 1.88
C GLU A 445 7.68 19.97 1.99
N LEU A 446 8.72 19.15 1.85
CA LEU A 446 8.62 17.69 1.95
C LEU A 446 8.17 17.25 3.34
N VAL A 447 8.83 17.74 4.39
CA VAL A 447 8.48 17.52 5.80
C VAL A 447 7.03 17.89 6.03
N TYR A 448 6.58 19.05 5.56
CA TYR A 448 5.20 19.46 5.73
C TYR A 448 4.21 18.46 5.12
N GLN A 449 4.48 17.97 3.91
CA GLN A 449 3.59 17.04 3.22
C GLN A 449 3.59 15.65 3.87
N VAL A 450 4.76 15.11 4.19
CA VAL A 450 4.92 13.82 4.88
C VAL A 450 4.26 13.88 6.25
N ALA A 451 4.59 14.90 7.04
CA ALA A 451 4.06 15.07 8.38
C ALA A 451 2.55 15.36 8.40
N SER A 452 1.99 15.92 7.32
CA SER A 452 0.53 16.11 7.20
C SER A 452 -0.22 14.85 6.78
N GLY A 453 0.48 13.83 6.26
CA GLY A 453 -0.08 12.57 5.81
C GLY A 453 -0.98 12.64 4.56
N ILE A 454 -1.31 13.83 4.04
CA ILE A 454 -2.30 14.01 2.98
C ILE A 454 -1.71 14.82 1.82
N ALA A 455 -1.89 14.32 0.59
CA ALA A 455 -1.54 15.06 -0.61
C ALA A 455 -2.40 16.32 -0.81
N LYS A 456 -1.80 17.38 -1.36
CA LYS A 456 -2.57 18.55 -1.79
C LYS A 456 -3.55 18.13 -2.87
N THR A 457 -4.86 18.28 -2.60
CA THR A 457 -5.90 17.96 -3.58
C THR A 457 -5.77 18.82 -4.84
N LYS A 458 -5.67 18.21 -6.00
CA LYS A 458 -5.69 18.88 -7.31
C LYS A 458 -6.91 18.40 -8.12
N SER A 459 -7.46 19.30 -8.93
CA SER A 459 -8.40 18.91 -9.97
C SER A 459 -7.61 18.42 -11.19
N THR A 460 -7.96 17.26 -11.75
CA THR A 460 -7.40 16.84 -13.04
C THR A 460 -8.04 17.63 -14.19
N GLN A 461 -7.43 17.59 -15.38
CA GLN A 461 -8.01 18.16 -16.61
C GLN A 461 -9.39 17.55 -16.93
N ASP A 462 -9.64 16.30 -16.52
CA ASP A 462 -10.92 15.60 -16.69
C ASP A 462 -11.96 15.88 -15.59
N GLY A 463 -11.72 16.85 -14.69
CA GLY A 463 -12.66 17.22 -13.62
C GLY A 463 -12.81 16.18 -12.49
N LYS A 464 -12.00 15.11 -12.49
CA LYS A 464 -11.91 14.16 -11.37
C LYS A 464 -11.06 14.76 -10.25
N ARG A 465 -11.41 14.47 -8.99
CA ARG A 465 -10.52 14.76 -7.86
C ARG A 465 -9.32 13.82 -7.95
N CYS A 466 -8.11 14.38 -8.05
CA CYS A 466 -6.87 13.64 -7.87
C CYS A 466 -6.13 14.25 -6.69
N GLY A 467 -6.01 13.49 -5.60
CA GLY A 467 -5.54 14.07 -4.35
C GLY A 467 -6.01 13.40 -3.07
N SER A 468 -6.29 12.10 -3.12
CA SER A 468 -6.49 11.24 -1.95
C SER A 468 -5.24 10.40 -1.65
N GLU A 469 -4.08 10.74 -2.24
CA GLU A 469 -2.83 10.07 -1.92
C GLU A 469 -2.50 10.34 -0.45
N VAL A 470 -2.30 9.26 0.30
CA VAL A 470 -1.91 9.30 1.71
C VAL A 470 -0.40 9.02 1.76
N TYR A 471 0.35 9.88 2.45
CA TYR A 471 1.79 9.70 2.63
C TYR A 471 2.06 9.14 4.03
N ARG A 472 2.11 7.81 4.14
CA ARG A 472 2.40 7.09 5.40
C ARG A 472 3.81 6.53 5.35
N THR A 473 4.71 7.01 6.21
CA THR A 473 6.09 6.50 6.28
C THR A 473 6.80 7.07 7.52
N THR A 474 7.91 6.45 7.88
CA THR A 474 8.98 7.05 8.69
C THR A 474 10.09 7.51 7.75
N LEU A 475 10.27 8.82 7.61
CA LEU A 475 11.26 9.40 6.70
C LEU A 475 12.56 9.73 7.43
N PHE A 476 13.65 9.08 7.07
CA PHE A 476 14.99 9.41 7.53
C PHE A 476 15.62 10.47 6.65
N LEU A 477 16.23 11.47 7.29
CA LEU A 477 17.06 12.47 6.64
C LEU A 477 18.47 12.41 7.23
N THR A 478 19.47 12.65 6.40
CA THR A 478 20.88 12.74 6.81
C THR A 478 21.52 13.99 6.23
N GLY A 479 22.19 14.78 7.07
CA GLY A 479 22.84 16.01 6.65
C GLY A 479 23.98 16.43 7.58
N GLU A 480 24.62 17.54 7.25
CA GLU A 480 25.62 18.17 8.13
C GLU A 480 24.98 19.12 9.15
N ASN A 481 23.93 19.83 8.74
CA ASN A 481 23.22 20.80 9.57
C ASN A 481 21.85 20.28 9.99
N THR A 482 21.34 20.80 11.11
CA THR A 482 19.97 20.57 11.58
C THR A 482 18.95 21.11 10.58
N LEU A 483 17.91 20.33 10.30
CA LEU A 483 16.76 20.78 9.52
C LEU A 483 15.85 21.73 10.30
N ARG A 484 15.79 21.62 11.64
CA ARG A 484 14.91 22.44 12.50
C ARG A 484 15.20 23.93 12.35
N ASP A 485 16.45 24.32 12.10
CA ASP A 485 16.83 25.70 11.82
C ASP A 485 16.14 26.28 10.57
N SER A 486 15.71 25.42 9.65
CA SER A 486 15.05 25.81 8.40
C SER A 486 13.52 25.74 8.46
N LEU A 487 12.94 25.22 9.55
CA LEU A 487 11.49 25.09 9.72
C LEU A 487 10.90 26.37 10.33
N ASP A 488 9.71 26.79 9.87
CA ASP A 488 9.09 28.06 10.28
C ASP A 488 8.04 27.89 11.40
N ASN A 489 7.61 26.67 11.68
CA ASN A 489 6.46 26.41 12.55
C ASN A 489 6.81 25.35 13.58
N ALA A 490 6.58 25.67 14.86
CA ALA A 490 6.73 24.72 15.96
C ALA A 490 5.99 23.40 15.67
N GLY A 491 4.76 23.44 15.13
CA GLY A 491 4.02 22.22 14.80
C GLY A 491 4.72 21.28 13.81
N GLN A 492 5.56 21.80 12.90
CA GLN A 492 6.39 20.99 12.01
C GLN A 492 7.64 20.49 12.75
N MET A 493 8.28 21.34 13.55
CA MET A 493 9.50 21.01 14.30
C MET A 493 9.34 19.82 15.25
N TYR A 494 8.19 19.67 15.90
CA TYR A 494 7.94 18.57 16.85
C TYR A 494 7.57 17.24 16.18
N ARG A 495 7.29 17.25 14.87
CA ARG A 495 7.16 16.05 14.03
C ARG A 495 8.50 15.64 13.40
N VAL A 496 9.57 16.40 13.70
CA VAL A 496 10.94 16.07 13.34
C VAL A 496 11.70 15.65 14.60
N ILE A 497 12.10 14.38 14.66
CA ILE A 497 13.04 13.89 15.65
C ILE A 497 14.44 14.32 15.20
N GLU A 498 15.04 15.26 15.93
CA GLU A 498 16.42 15.64 15.69
C GLU A 498 17.38 14.73 16.44
N LEU A 499 18.14 13.94 15.69
CA LEU A 499 19.13 13.05 16.22
C LEU A 499 20.52 13.56 15.86
N LYS A 500 21.17 14.24 16.82
CA LYS A 500 22.57 14.63 16.70
C LYS A 500 23.47 13.40 16.83
N PHE A 501 24.12 13.04 15.73
CA PHE A 501 25.20 12.06 15.72
C PHE A 501 26.48 12.75 16.23
N ASP A 502 26.99 12.30 17.37
CA ASP A 502 28.22 12.85 17.96
C ASP A 502 29.04 11.70 18.55
N LYS A 503 29.87 11.08 17.70
CA LYS A 503 30.76 9.95 18.06
C LYS A 503 30.06 8.77 18.76
N GLU A 504 28.80 8.53 18.43
CA GLU A 504 28.02 7.42 19.01
C GLU A 504 28.43 6.04 18.47
N MET A 505 29.06 6.01 17.31
CA MET A 505 29.53 4.77 16.70
C MET A 505 30.93 4.39 17.21
N PRO A 506 31.15 3.12 17.56
CA PRO A 506 32.49 2.59 17.79
C PRO A 506 33.40 2.86 16.59
N LYS A 507 34.71 3.00 16.86
CA LYS A 507 35.70 3.06 15.77
C LYS A 507 35.89 1.66 15.20
N TYR A 508 35.43 1.46 13.98
CA TYR A 508 35.64 0.21 13.25
C TYR A 508 36.96 0.22 12.47
N LYS A 509 37.45 -0.99 12.15
CA LYS A 509 38.61 -1.14 11.25
C LYS A 509 38.27 -0.56 9.86
N PRO A 510 39.24 0.02 9.14
CA PRO A 510 39.03 0.48 7.77
C PRO A 510 38.42 -0.63 6.90
N GLY A 511 37.42 -0.26 6.08
CA GLY A 511 36.70 -1.20 5.20
C GLY A 511 35.64 -2.07 5.88
N TYR A 512 35.57 -2.12 7.22
CA TYR A 512 34.54 -2.91 7.91
C TYR A 512 33.13 -2.38 7.63
N VAL A 513 32.92 -1.07 7.75
CA VAL A 513 31.63 -0.44 7.44
C VAL A 513 31.19 -0.71 6.00
N ASP A 514 32.13 -0.64 5.05
CA ASP A 514 31.83 -0.89 3.64
C ASP A 514 31.53 -2.38 3.38
N SER A 515 32.20 -3.30 4.10
CA SER A 515 31.87 -4.73 4.05
C SER A 515 30.47 -5.01 4.57
N VAL A 516 30.04 -4.34 5.65
CA VAL A 516 28.68 -4.46 6.19
C VAL A 516 27.68 -3.90 5.18
N LYS A 517 27.92 -2.71 4.60
CA LYS A 517 27.05 -2.14 3.55
C LYS A 517 26.87 -3.10 2.37
N LYS A 518 27.93 -3.76 1.91
CA LYS A 518 27.86 -4.77 0.84
C LYS A 518 27.01 -5.97 1.28
N GLY A 519 27.23 -6.48 2.49
CA GLY A 519 26.44 -7.57 3.06
C GLY A 519 24.95 -7.24 3.21
N LEU A 520 24.61 -5.98 3.53
CA LEU A 520 23.21 -5.52 3.60
C LEU A 520 22.53 -5.51 2.24
N VAL A 521 23.25 -5.18 1.16
CA VAL A 521 22.69 -5.27 -0.20
C VAL A 521 22.50 -6.72 -0.61
N GLU A 522 23.43 -7.60 -0.24
CA GLU A 522 23.38 -9.03 -0.56
C GLU A 522 22.32 -9.77 0.26
N ASN A 523 22.00 -9.30 1.47
CA ASN A 523 21.04 -9.92 2.39
C ASN A 523 20.10 -8.85 2.93
N CYS A 524 18.87 -8.71 2.40
CA CYS A 524 17.90 -7.71 2.85
C CYS A 524 16.43 -8.14 2.66
N GLY A 525 15.53 -7.44 3.33
CA GLY A 525 14.07 -7.62 3.20
C GLY A 525 13.49 -8.82 3.95
N HIS A 526 14.27 -9.50 4.79
CA HIS A 526 13.84 -10.72 5.47
C HIS A 526 13.15 -10.48 6.81
N VAL A 527 13.65 -9.51 7.59
CA VAL A 527 13.19 -9.25 8.97
C VAL A 527 11.74 -8.72 8.98
N ALA A 528 11.37 -7.92 7.97
CA ALA A 528 10.04 -7.33 7.90
C ALA A 528 8.91 -8.36 7.89
N ASP A 529 9.07 -9.51 7.24
CA ASP A 529 7.99 -10.51 7.17
C ASP A 529 7.62 -11.03 8.57
N ILE A 530 8.63 -11.39 9.38
CA ILE A 530 8.43 -11.90 10.75
C ILE A 530 7.86 -10.81 11.65
N TYR A 531 8.38 -9.58 11.53
CA TYR A 531 7.91 -8.43 12.28
C TYR A 531 6.44 -8.10 11.97
N ILE A 532 6.07 -8.07 10.70
CA ILE A 532 4.70 -7.78 10.25
C ILE A 532 3.72 -8.87 10.69
N GLN A 533 4.09 -10.16 10.59
CA GLN A 533 3.26 -11.27 11.09
C GLN A 533 2.90 -11.08 12.57
N LYS A 534 3.88 -10.73 13.40
CA LYS A 534 3.64 -10.41 14.82
C LYS A 534 2.71 -9.21 14.99
N LEU A 535 2.91 -8.14 14.21
CA LEU A 535 2.05 -6.97 14.27
C LEU A 535 0.60 -7.28 13.90
N ILE A 536 0.36 -8.10 12.87
CA ILE A 536 -0.99 -8.53 12.47
C ILE A 536 -1.66 -9.26 13.63
N LYS A 537 -0.99 -10.27 14.18
CA LYS A 537 -1.47 -11.05 15.31
C LYS A 537 -1.84 -10.18 16.52
N MET A 538 -0.92 -9.30 16.93
CA MET A 538 -1.12 -8.40 18.07
C MET A 538 -2.20 -7.33 17.83
N ASN A 539 -2.42 -6.96 16.56
CA ASN A 539 -3.49 -6.04 16.20
C ASN A 539 -4.85 -6.75 16.26
N CYS A 540 -4.93 -8.00 15.79
CA CYS A 540 -6.14 -8.82 15.82
C CYS A 540 -6.60 -9.12 17.26
N ASP A 541 -5.69 -9.44 18.18
CA ASP A 541 -6.04 -9.75 19.59
C ASP A 541 -6.15 -8.50 20.49
N GLY A 542 -5.85 -7.31 19.95
CA GLY A 542 -5.89 -6.03 20.64
C GLY A 542 -4.75 -5.78 21.64
N SER A 543 -3.78 -6.68 21.75
CA SER A 543 -2.59 -6.52 22.61
C SER A 543 -1.69 -5.37 22.15
N LEU A 544 -1.63 -5.09 20.84
CA LEU A 544 -0.81 -4.00 20.28
C LEU A 544 -1.18 -2.64 20.86
N LYS A 545 -2.49 -2.36 20.98
CA LYS A 545 -2.98 -1.10 21.57
C LYS A 545 -2.67 -1.01 23.07
N ARG A 546 -2.80 -2.11 23.81
CA ARG A 546 -2.46 -2.14 25.24
C ARG A 546 -0.98 -1.93 25.47
N LEU A 547 -0.14 -2.51 24.61
CA LEU A 547 1.30 -2.27 24.63
C LEU A 547 1.62 -0.80 24.37
N PHE A 548 0.95 -0.19 23.38
CA PHE A 548 1.09 1.25 23.11
C PHE A 548 0.71 2.13 24.32
N ASP A 549 -0.43 1.87 24.95
CA ASP A 549 -0.87 2.61 26.13
C ASP A 549 0.16 2.46 27.28
N SER A 550 0.70 1.26 27.47
CA SER A 550 1.74 0.99 28.47
C SER A 550 3.06 1.73 28.17
N CYS A 551 3.50 1.74 26.91
CA CYS A 551 4.70 2.47 26.47
C CYS A 551 4.54 3.99 26.66
N LEU A 552 3.32 4.51 26.47
CA LEU A 552 3.02 5.92 26.68
C LEU A 552 3.20 6.32 28.16
N GLU A 553 2.76 5.47 29.09
CA GLU A 553 2.93 5.67 30.54
C GLU A 553 4.39 5.58 31.00
N LEU A 554 5.23 4.79 30.32
CA LEU A 554 6.64 4.61 30.66
C LEU A 554 7.52 5.83 30.34
N LEU A 555 7.07 6.71 29.43
CA LEU A 555 7.80 7.91 29.03
C LEU A 555 7.56 9.08 30.01
N PRO A 556 8.56 9.96 30.23
CA PRO A 556 8.42 11.11 31.11
C PRO A 556 7.18 11.97 30.80
N GLU A 557 6.62 12.61 31.82
CA GLU A 557 5.57 13.62 31.62
C GLU A 557 6.12 14.83 30.86
N THR A 558 5.28 15.41 30.02
CA THR A 558 5.61 16.56 29.17
C THR A 558 4.88 17.80 29.64
N GLU A 559 5.55 18.95 29.70
CA GLU A 559 4.97 20.18 30.24
C GLU A 559 4.12 20.93 29.20
N SER A 560 4.37 20.69 27.90
CA SER A 560 3.64 21.34 26.81
C SER A 560 2.84 20.37 25.92
N ASN A 561 1.73 20.85 25.35
CA ASN A 561 0.93 20.12 24.36
C ASN A 561 1.73 19.68 23.12
N ILE A 562 2.86 20.36 22.85
CA ILE A 562 3.67 20.09 21.67
C ILE A 562 4.70 18.99 21.97
N GLU A 563 5.30 18.99 23.16
CA GLU A 563 6.10 17.86 23.68
C GLU A 563 5.27 16.59 23.82
N GLY A 564 3.99 16.70 24.19
CA GLY A 564 3.06 15.57 24.25
C GLY A 564 2.92 14.83 22.91
N ARG A 565 3.11 15.51 21.77
CA ARG A 565 3.13 14.86 20.45
C ARG A 565 4.40 14.03 20.24
N SER A 566 5.54 14.52 20.69
CA SER A 566 6.79 13.76 20.65
C SER A 566 6.73 12.55 21.59
N LYS A 567 6.06 12.65 22.74
CA LYS A 567 5.80 11.50 23.63
C LYS A 567 5.03 10.38 22.93
N VAL A 568 3.94 10.72 22.22
CA VAL A 568 3.15 9.76 21.41
C VAL A 568 4.03 9.06 20.36
N LEU A 569 4.88 9.82 19.67
CA LEU A 569 5.77 9.28 18.65
C LEU A 569 6.81 8.31 19.24
N PHE A 570 7.48 8.71 20.32
CA PHE A 570 8.46 7.84 20.99
C PHE A 570 7.81 6.61 21.64
N ALA A 571 6.55 6.69 22.07
CA ALA A 571 5.80 5.51 22.51
C ALA A 571 5.62 4.52 21.34
N GLY A 572 5.33 5.02 20.13
CA GLY A 572 5.31 4.22 18.90
C GLY A 572 6.66 3.56 18.60
N ILE A 573 7.77 4.30 18.74
CA ILE A 573 9.14 3.76 18.61
C ILE A 573 9.41 2.69 19.66
N MET A 574 8.94 2.88 20.89
CA MET A 574 9.08 1.89 21.96
C MET A 574 8.30 0.61 21.65
N VAL A 575 7.06 0.71 21.16
CA VAL A 575 6.28 -0.46 20.70
C VAL A 575 7.02 -1.20 19.60
N ALA A 576 7.49 -0.48 18.57
CA ALA A 576 8.27 -1.08 17.49
C ALA A 576 9.51 -1.79 18.01
N GLY A 577 10.23 -1.16 18.94
CA GLY A 577 11.40 -1.73 19.57
C GLY A 577 11.09 -3.00 20.36
N ILE A 578 10.06 -3.00 21.21
CA ILE A 578 9.68 -4.19 22.00
C ILE A 578 9.34 -5.37 21.09
N VAL A 579 8.52 -5.15 20.06
CA VAL A 579 8.16 -6.22 19.11
C VAL A 579 9.37 -6.67 18.28
N LEU A 580 10.22 -5.73 17.86
CA LEU A 580 11.43 -6.07 17.10
C LEU A 580 12.46 -6.83 17.94
N GLU A 581 12.55 -6.56 19.25
CA GLU A 581 13.42 -7.31 20.16
C GLU A 581 12.94 -8.77 20.34
N GLU A 582 11.63 -9.04 20.28
CA GLU A 582 11.14 -10.42 20.18
C GLU A 582 11.58 -11.09 18.88
N VAL A 583 11.47 -10.39 17.75
CA VAL A 583 11.96 -10.90 16.44
C VAL A 583 13.46 -11.17 16.50
N PHE A 584 14.24 -10.25 17.08
CA PHE A 584 15.68 -10.43 17.26
C PHE A 584 16.02 -11.66 18.10
N SER A 585 15.26 -11.93 19.17
CA SER A 585 15.41 -13.17 19.94
C SER A 585 15.17 -14.42 19.09
N GLU A 586 14.18 -14.40 18.20
CA GLU A 586 13.83 -15.55 17.34
C GLU A 586 14.88 -15.81 16.26
N ILE A 587 15.48 -14.76 15.69
CA ILE A 587 16.47 -14.87 14.61
C ILE A 587 17.92 -14.95 15.10
N GLY A 588 18.15 -14.99 16.42
CA GLY A 588 19.47 -15.15 17.02
C GLY A 588 20.32 -13.87 17.10
N VAL A 589 19.68 -12.71 17.12
CA VAL A 589 20.33 -11.42 17.44
C VAL A 589 20.25 -11.18 18.95
N GLU A 590 21.33 -10.66 19.54
CA GLU A 590 21.35 -10.30 20.96
C GLU A 590 20.29 -9.23 21.27
N VAL A 591 19.45 -9.56 22.26
CA VAL A 591 18.30 -8.78 22.69
C VAL A 591 18.75 -7.64 23.61
N LYS A 592 18.12 -6.47 23.49
CA LYS A 592 18.34 -5.31 24.37
C LYS A 592 17.02 -4.83 24.99
N ASP A 593 17.12 -4.01 26.03
CA ASP A 593 15.95 -3.33 26.59
C ASP A 593 15.55 -2.15 25.69
N ALA A 594 14.52 -2.36 24.87
CA ALA A 594 14.00 -1.33 23.99
C ALA A 594 13.50 -0.09 24.75
N ALA A 595 12.90 -0.26 25.93
CA ALA A 595 12.38 0.86 26.70
C ALA A 595 13.51 1.73 27.27
N GLU A 596 14.61 1.12 27.71
CA GLU A 596 15.81 1.84 28.17
C GLU A 596 16.42 2.69 27.04
N ILE A 597 16.66 2.08 25.87
CA ILE A 597 17.23 2.76 24.70
C ILE A 597 16.32 3.90 24.25
N VAL A 598 15.01 3.68 24.13
CA VAL A 598 14.08 4.72 23.68
C VAL A 598 13.99 5.87 24.70
N LYS A 599 14.01 5.58 26.01
CA LYS A 599 14.07 6.64 27.05
C LYS A 599 15.36 7.46 26.96
N GLN A 600 16.49 6.81 26.72
CA GLN A 600 17.78 7.49 26.51
C GLN A 600 17.69 8.49 25.34
N TYR A 601 17.19 8.06 24.18
CA TYR A 601 17.06 8.94 23.02
C TYR A 601 15.93 9.96 23.16
N PHE A 602 14.86 9.66 23.90
CA PHE A 602 13.84 10.65 24.26
C PHE A 602 14.45 11.80 25.07
N ASN A 603 15.24 11.47 26.11
CA ASN A 603 15.95 12.45 26.91
C ASN A 603 16.91 13.29 26.05
N LYS A 604 17.64 12.65 25.14
CA LYS A 604 18.61 13.34 24.26
C LYS A 604 17.97 14.25 23.22
N CYS A 605 16.91 13.79 22.55
CA CYS A 605 16.29 14.49 21.43
C CYS A 605 15.26 15.53 21.88
N ILE A 606 14.58 15.31 23.02
CA ILE A 606 13.49 16.16 23.49
C ILE A 606 13.89 16.98 24.71
N ILE A 607 14.38 16.34 25.78
CA ILE A 607 14.66 17.04 27.05
C ILE A 607 15.93 17.89 26.98
N GLN A 608 17.01 17.35 26.40
CA GLN A 608 18.29 18.05 26.30
C GLN A 608 18.32 19.07 25.15
N ASN A 609 17.46 18.91 24.15
CA ASN A 609 17.37 19.79 22.97
C ASN A 609 15.91 20.22 22.72
N PRO A 610 15.26 20.90 23.68
CA PRO A 610 13.86 21.29 23.55
C PRO A 610 13.69 22.26 22.39
N VAL A 611 12.58 22.12 21.67
CA VAL A 611 12.24 23.05 20.58
C VAL A 611 11.94 24.42 21.19
N GLU A 612 12.80 25.40 20.89
CA GLU A 612 12.63 26.76 21.37
C GLU A 612 11.31 27.35 20.84
N LEU A 613 10.44 27.79 21.74
CA LEU A 613 9.13 28.34 21.39
C LEU A 613 9.29 29.67 20.63
N GLU A 614 8.43 29.90 19.63
CA GLU A 614 8.51 31.09 18.75
C GLU A 614 8.52 32.42 19.54
N TYR A 615 7.79 32.50 20.65
CA TYR A 615 7.75 33.70 21.49
C TYR A 615 9.05 33.93 22.28
N VAL A 616 9.76 32.87 22.64
CA VAL A 616 11.07 32.94 23.32
C VAL A 616 12.14 33.39 22.32
N ARG A 617 12.16 32.77 21.13
CA ARG A 617 12.99 33.20 19.99
C ARG A 617 12.81 34.68 19.69
N ALA A 618 11.56 35.14 19.65
CA ALA A 618 11.24 36.54 19.41
C ALA A 618 11.80 37.47 20.51
N LEU A 619 11.78 37.05 21.79
CA LEU A 619 12.31 37.86 22.90
C LEU A 619 13.83 37.94 22.85
N LYS A 620 14.48 36.81 22.57
CA LYS A 620 15.93 36.75 22.38
C LYS A 620 16.36 37.66 21.23
N LEU A 621 15.68 37.59 20.09
CA LEU A 621 15.92 38.48 18.95
C LEU A 621 15.74 39.96 19.31
N VAL A 622 14.70 40.30 20.07
CA VAL A 622 14.49 41.68 20.54
C VAL A 622 15.61 42.11 21.48
N ASN A 623 16.01 41.27 22.43
CA ASN A 623 17.10 41.56 23.36
C ASN A 623 18.43 41.76 22.63
N ASP A 624 18.75 40.90 21.66
CA ASP A 624 19.94 40.99 20.81
C ASP A 624 19.91 42.25 19.94
N THR A 625 18.73 42.61 19.40
CA THR A 625 18.56 43.85 18.62
C THR A 625 18.78 45.09 19.50
N VAL A 626 18.28 45.08 20.73
CA VAL A 626 18.51 46.19 21.68
C VAL A 626 19.99 46.32 22.02
N ALA A 627 20.70 45.20 22.20
CA ALA A 627 22.13 45.20 22.49
C ALA A 627 22.98 45.66 21.29
N THR A 628 22.67 45.17 20.08
CA THR A 628 23.44 45.47 18.86
C THR A 628 23.12 46.85 18.27
N GLU A 629 21.85 47.25 18.30
CA GLU A 629 21.38 48.55 17.80
C GLU A 629 21.12 49.57 18.92
N TYR A 630 21.83 49.43 20.05
CA TYR A 630 21.66 50.25 21.26
C TYR A 630 21.64 51.77 21.00
N LYS A 631 22.39 52.25 20.00
CA LYS A 631 22.42 53.67 19.59
C LYS A 631 21.07 54.19 19.06
N ASN A 632 20.24 53.31 18.51
CA ASN A 632 18.90 53.63 17.99
C ASN A 632 17.83 53.61 19.10
N PHE A 633 18.17 53.16 20.31
CA PHE A 633 17.32 53.24 21.49
C PHE A 633 17.70 54.45 22.35
N ALA A 634 16.69 55.17 22.84
CA ALA A 634 16.90 56.25 23.80
C ALA A 634 16.99 55.67 25.22
N LEU A 635 18.04 56.01 25.96
CA LEU A 635 18.19 55.58 27.34
C LEU A 635 17.45 56.53 28.25
N CYS A 636 16.67 55.98 29.16
CA CYS A 636 15.97 56.77 30.16
C CYS A 636 16.47 56.38 31.54
N ASN A 637 16.78 57.39 32.36
CA ASN A 637 17.00 57.23 33.78
C ASN A 637 15.96 58.10 34.51
N GLY A 638 14.89 57.47 34.99
CA GLY A 638 13.71 58.18 35.48
C GLY A 638 13.09 59.10 34.41
N GLU A 639 13.00 60.40 34.69
CA GLU A 639 12.43 61.40 33.77
C GLU A 639 13.42 61.98 32.75
N THR A 640 14.71 61.60 32.83
CA THR A 640 15.76 62.19 31.97
C THR A 640 16.08 61.28 30.78
N VAL A 641 16.03 61.83 29.56
CA VAL A 641 16.45 61.13 28.34
C VAL A 641 17.94 61.38 28.09
N LEU A 642 18.73 60.32 28.18
CA LEU A 642 20.09 60.29 27.64
C LEU A 642 19.98 59.91 26.16
N ILE A 643 20.09 60.91 25.29
CA ILE A 643 19.90 60.75 23.85
C ILE A 643 21.15 60.10 23.26
N ASN A 644 20.99 58.91 22.67
CA ASN A 644 22.01 58.31 21.82
C ASN A 644 21.97 58.89 20.40
N ASP A 645 23.15 59.01 19.77
CA ASP A 645 23.42 59.60 18.43
C ASP A 645 22.89 58.76 17.23
N GLY A 646 21.87 57.93 17.42
CA GLY A 646 21.28 57.11 16.36
C GLY A 646 20.55 57.95 15.30
N ASN A 647 20.75 57.63 14.02
CA ASN A 647 20.04 58.26 12.90
C ASN A 647 18.55 57.85 12.81
N LYS A 648 18.14 56.82 13.56
CA LYS A 648 16.77 56.32 13.65
C LYS A 648 16.41 56.04 15.11
N ARG A 649 15.14 56.21 15.47
CA ARG A 649 14.62 55.88 16.81
C ARG A 649 13.80 54.60 16.76
N TYR A 650 14.26 53.57 17.47
CA TYR A 650 13.57 52.28 17.55
C TYR A 650 12.66 52.19 18.77
N GLY A 651 12.99 52.95 19.82
CA GLY A 651 12.20 53.06 21.03
C GLY A 651 13.02 53.57 22.20
N TYR A 652 12.64 53.14 23.41
CA TYR A 652 13.22 53.57 24.68
C TYR A 652 13.60 52.36 25.52
N VAL A 653 14.70 52.47 26.26
CA VAL A 653 15.16 51.44 27.20
C VAL A 653 15.46 52.10 28.55
N ASP A 654 14.98 51.50 29.62
CA ASP A 654 15.34 51.83 31.00
C ASP A 654 15.65 50.56 31.81
N GLU A 655 15.74 50.68 33.13
CA GLU A 655 16.02 49.56 34.03
C GLU A 655 14.90 48.50 34.03
N ASP A 656 13.65 48.92 33.89
CA ASP A 656 12.46 48.08 34.06
C ASP A 656 11.83 47.64 32.72
N TYR A 657 11.97 48.44 31.67
CA TYR A 657 11.19 48.34 30.44
C TYR A 657 12.03 48.52 29.16
N ILE A 658 11.60 47.81 28.13
CA ILE A 658 11.98 48.05 26.73
C ILE A 658 10.71 48.44 25.98
N ASP A 659 10.62 49.71 25.60
CA ASP A 659 9.54 50.23 24.76
C ASP A 659 9.99 50.22 23.30
N ILE A 660 9.24 49.54 22.41
CA ILE A 660 9.58 49.43 20.98
C ILE A 660 8.41 49.91 20.14
N TYR A 661 8.68 50.76 19.15
CA TYR A 661 7.65 51.20 18.21
C TYR A 661 7.08 50.03 17.41
N GLY A 662 5.77 50.05 17.18
CA GLY A 662 5.06 48.91 16.60
C GLY A 662 5.50 48.55 15.19
N THR A 663 5.87 49.54 14.37
CA THR A 663 6.42 49.35 13.01
C THR A 663 7.79 48.67 13.07
N VAL A 664 8.67 49.15 13.95
CA VAL A 664 10.03 48.61 14.15
C VAL A 664 9.97 47.17 14.63
N LEU A 665 9.16 46.87 15.65
CA LEU A 665 8.98 45.49 16.12
C LEU A 665 8.42 44.59 15.01
N THR A 666 7.43 45.08 14.26
CA THR A 666 6.84 44.31 13.15
C THR A 666 7.89 43.99 12.08
N ASP A 667 8.76 44.95 11.77
CA ASP A 667 9.84 44.77 10.80
C ASP A 667 10.91 43.80 11.30
N ILE A 668 11.34 43.92 12.57
CA ILE A 668 12.31 42.99 13.20
C ILE A 668 11.78 41.55 13.13
N LEU A 669 10.52 41.34 13.51
CA LEU A 669 9.92 40.00 13.51
C LEU A 669 9.75 39.46 12.08
N LYS A 670 9.22 40.24 11.15
CA LYS A 670 9.01 39.79 9.76
C LYS A 670 10.30 39.46 9.03
N ARG A 671 11.36 40.25 9.21
CA ARG A 671 12.67 40.00 8.59
C ARG A 671 13.31 38.68 9.03
N ASN A 672 12.91 38.20 10.21
CA ASN A 672 13.38 36.93 10.79
C ASN A 672 12.32 35.82 10.67
N GLY A 673 11.34 35.94 9.76
CA GLY A 673 10.35 34.89 9.49
C GLY A 673 9.25 34.72 10.56
N LEU A 674 9.21 35.57 11.58
CA LEU A 674 8.26 35.45 12.70
C LEU A 674 6.95 36.19 12.42
N LYS A 675 5.83 35.66 12.94
CA LYS A 675 4.47 36.21 12.75
C LYS A 675 4.11 37.23 13.84
N PRO A 676 4.12 38.55 13.58
CA PRO A 676 4.05 39.56 14.63
C PRO A 676 2.76 39.54 15.45
N THR A 677 1.62 39.22 14.83
CA THR A 677 0.32 39.16 15.53
C THR A 677 0.30 38.05 16.58
N LYS A 678 0.71 36.83 16.17
CA LYS A 678 0.77 35.65 17.05
C LYS A 678 1.72 35.90 18.24
N ILE A 679 2.90 36.44 17.97
CA ILE A 679 3.90 36.75 19.00
C ILE A 679 3.37 37.77 20.00
N LYS A 680 2.78 38.88 19.54
CA LYS A 680 2.25 39.93 20.43
C LYS A 680 1.11 39.41 21.29
N GLU A 681 0.20 38.60 20.73
CA GLU A 681 -0.89 37.98 21.50
C GLU A 681 -0.38 37.02 22.56
N GLU A 682 0.64 36.21 22.23
CA GLU A 682 1.25 35.28 23.17
C GLU A 682 2.03 36.01 24.28
N TRP A 683 2.80 37.04 23.95
CA TRP A 683 3.47 37.87 24.95
C TRP A 683 2.48 38.58 25.87
N ALA A 684 1.35 39.05 25.34
CA ALA A 684 0.30 39.66 26.16
C ALA A 684 -0.35 38.62 27.09
N ARG A 685 -0.62 37.41 26.58
CA ARG A 685 -1.15 36.28 27.39
C ARG A 685 -0.23 35.91 28.55
N LEU A 686 1.08 35.94 28.32
CA LEU A 686 2.11 35.62 29.31
C LEU A 686 2.51 36.83 30.18
N ASN A 687 1.86 37.99 30.03
CA ASN A 687 2.18 39.24 30.74
C ASN A 687 3.64 39.71 30.54
N ILE A 688 4.22 39.41 29.37
CA ILE A 688 5.55 39.86 28.95
C ILE A 688 5.48 41.26 28.35
N ILE A 689 4.32 41.62 27.79
CA ILE A 689 4.00 42.98 27.32
C ILE A 689 2.68 43.50 27.89
N ASP A 690 2.47 44.81 27.77
CA ASP A 690 1.19 45.45 28.09
C ASP A 690 0.02 44.90 27.25
N GLN A 691 -1.15 44.84 27.87
CA GLN A 691 -2.41 44.46 27.21
C GLN A 691 -2.84 45.50 26.18
N LYS A 692 -3.69 45.08 25.23
CA LYS A 692 -4.31 46.00 24.26
C LYS A 692 -5.13 47.06 25.00
N ASP A 693 -5.08 48.29 24.49
CA ASP A 693 -5.93 49.38 24.96
C ASP A 693 -7.42 49.13 24.63
N ARG A 694 -8.32 50.01 25.10
CA ARG A 694 -9.77 49.91 24.83
C ARG A 694 -10.11 49.96 23.33
N SER A 695 -9.18 50.42 22.49
CA SER A 695 -9.32 50.47 21.03
C SER A 695 -8.69 49.26 20.33
N GLY A 696 -8.21 48.26 21.07
CA GLY A 696 -7.63 47.03 20.54
C GLY A 696 -6.18 47.17 20.06
N ASN A 697 -5.49 48.27 20.37
CA ASN A 697 -4.13 48.53 19.92
C ASN A 697 -3.10 48.34 21.04
N TYR A 698 -1.90 47.91 20.67
CA TYR A 698 -0.75 47.94 21.59
C TYR A 698 -0.16 49.36 21.60
N ARG A 699 -0.07 49.94 22.80
CA ARG A 699 0.51 51.26 23.05
C ARG A 699 1.32 51.25 24.33
N PHE A 700 2.40 52.02 24.36
CA PHE A 700 3.13 52.30 25.59
C PHE A 700 3.05 53.80 25.90
N SER A 701 3.17 54.17 27.18
CA SER A 701 3.19 55.58 27.59
C SER A 701 4.57 56.01 28.07
N ARG A 702 5.09 57.09 27.50
CA ARG A 702 6.39 57.68 27.83
C ARG A 702 6.30 59.20 27.83
N PHE A 703 6.85 59.86 28.85
CA PHE A 703 6.85 61.33 28.97
C PHE A 703 5.46 61.98 28.78
N GLY A 704 4.40 61.36 29.33
CA GLY A 704 3.03 61.85 29.21
C GLY A 704 2.39 61.72 27.82
N LYS A 705 3.08 61.08 26.86
CA LYS A 705 2.54 60.74 25.53
C LYS A 705 2.25 59.25 25.43
N GLN A 706 1.22 58.89 24.67
CA GLN A 706 0.99 57.51 24.26
C GLN A 706 1.47 57.32 22.83
N GLU A 707 2.27 56.29 22.63
CA GLU A 707 2.85 55.95 21.35
C GLU A 707 2.42 54.54 20.92
N ASN A 708 2.33 54.32 19.60
CA ASN A 708 1.99 53.00 19.05
C ASN A 708 3.20 52.07 19.13
N GLY A 709 3.08 50.99 19.89
CA GLY A 709 4.18 50.08 20.14
C GLY A 709 3.90 49.13 21.30
N VAL A 710 4.91 48.37 21.71
CA VAL A 710 4.82 47.49 22.86
C VAL A 710 5.76 47.96 23.95
N ARG A 711 5.32 47.82 25.20
CA ARG A 711 6.17 47.86 26.38
C ARG A 711 6.48 46.44 26.78
N ILE A 712 7.76 46.09 26.86
CA ILE A 712 8.22 44.76 27.27
C ILE A 712 8.86 44.87 28.65
N TYR A 713 8.45 44.02 29.60
CA TYR A 713 8.98 44.00 30.96
C TYR A 713 10.35 43.30 30.98
N ARG A 714 11.42 44.00 31.37
CA ARG A 714 12.78 43.45 31.37
C ARG A 714 12.95 42.30 32.36
N ALA A 715 12.34 42.40 33.54
CA ALA A 715 12.30 41.29 34.50
C ALA A 715 11.71 40.01 33.88
N LYS A 716 10.64 40.14 33.08
CA LYS A 716 10.04 39.00 32.38
C LYS A 716 10.88 38.48 31.22
N ILE A 717 11.59 39.35 30.50
CA ILE A 717 12.59 38.91 29.51
C ILE A 717 13.68 38.09 30.21
N ASN A 718 14.21 38.59 31.32
CA ASN A 718 15.29 37.92 32.04
C ASN A 718 14.83 36.59 32.64
N GLU A 719 13.62 36.52 33.20
CA GLU A 719 13.00 35.29 33.69
C GLU A 719 12.89 34.24 32.56
N VAL A 720 12.36 34.65 31.40
CA VAL A 720 12.10 33.77 30.26
C VAL A 720 13.38 33.34 29.55
N LEU A 721 14.38 34.23 29.44
CA LEU A 721 15.67 33.93 28.83
C LEU A 721 16.68 33.32 29.81
N GLY A 722 16.32 33.14 31.08
CA GLY A 722 17.23 32.65 32.12
C GLY A 722 18.39 33.61 32.43
N LEU A 723 18.22 34.91 32.16
CA LEU A 723 19.17 35.98 32.49
C LEU A 723 18.99 36.51 33.93
N ASP A 724 17.96 36.04 34.63
CA ASP A 724 17.81 36.29 36.07
C ASP A 724 18.91 35.52 36.81
N PHE A 725 19.92 36.25 37.24
CA PHE A 725 20.92 35.76 38.18
C PHE A 725 20.22 35.34 39.46
N LYS A 726 19.95 34.04 39.61
CA LYS A 726 19.81 33.47 40.96
C LYS A 726 21.11 33.79 41.69
N GLU A 727 21.01 34.44 42.85
CA GLU A 727 22.15 34.56 43.77
C GLU A 727 22.75 33.15 43.96
N GLY A 728 23.89 32.88 43.31
CA GLY A 728 24.54 31.56 43.33
C GLY A 728 24.87 30.92 41.97
N GLY A 729 24.62 31.57 40.83
CA GLY A 729 25.08 31.08 39.51
C GLY A 729 26.56 31.39 39.23
N VAL A 730 27.34 30.36 38.89
CA VAL A 730 28.75 30.45 38.47
C VAL A 730 28.84 31.19 37.12
N GLU A 731 29.41 32.40 37.11
CA GLU A 731 29.76 33.11 35.87
C GLU A 731 31.19 32.71 35.47
N ASP A 732 31.39 31.93 34.40
CA ASP A 732 32.75 31.73 33.89
C ASP A 732 33.34 33.07 33.41
N VAL A 733 34.16 33.72 34.26
CA VAL A 733 34.80 35.00 33.93
C VAL A 733 35.88 34.74 32.87
N PRO A 734 35.80 35.34 31.67
CA PRO A 734 36.87 35.22 30.68
C PRO A 734 38.19 35.74 31.27
N MET A 735 39.22 34.89 31.32
CA MET A 735 40.55 35.28 31.83
C MET A 735 41.31 36.17 30.84
N ASN A 736 40.90 37.43 30.76
CA ASN A 736 41.67 38.46 30.08
C ASN A 736 42.96 38.80 30.88
N LYS A 737 43.89 39.55 30.26
CA LYS A 737 45.20 39.88 30.88
C LYS A 737 45.05 40.63 32.22
N GLU A 738 44.01 41.45 32.38
CA GLU A 738 43.76 42.19 33.62
C GLU A 738 43.35 41.25 34.75
N MET A 739 42.43 40.31 34.50
CA MET A 739 42.00 39.32 35.48
C MET A 739 43.14 38.39 35.91
N GLN A 740 43.99 37.98 34.97
CA GLN A 740 45.20 37.21 35.28
C GLN A 740 46.17 37.99 36.17
N ASN A 741 46.31 39.31 35.96
CA ASN A 741 47.16 40.15 36.80
C ASN A 741 46.59 40.27 38.22
N ILE A 742 45.27 40.39 38.37
CA ILE A 742 44.61 40.43 39.68
C ILE A 742 44.81 39.12 40.43
N VAL A 743 44.56 37.97 39.79
CA VAL A 743 44.78 36.65 40.40
C VAL A 743 46.25 36.48 40.79
N LYS A 744 47.20 36.84 39.91
CA LYS A 744 48.64 36.82 40.24
C LYS A 744 49.00 37.71 41.42
N THR A 745 48.37 38.88 41.52
CA THR A 745 48.61 39.83 42.61
C THR A 745 48.09 39.27 43.93
N VAL A 746 46.88 38.69 43.92
CA VAL A 746 46.32 38.01 45.09
C VAL A 746 47.20 36.82 45.50
N THR A 747 47.69 36.02 44.54
CA THR A 747 48.63 34.92 44.81
C THR A 747 49.93 35.42 45.42
N LEU A 748 50.56 36.44 44.84
CA LEU A 748 51.81 37.00 45.35
C LEU A 748 51.68 37.52 46.80
N ILE A 749 50.61 38.27 47.09
CA ILE A 749 50.36 38.78 48.45
C ILE A 749 50.07 37.62 49.41
N THR A 750 49.29 36.62 48.95
CA THR A 750 48.98 35.41 49.72
C THR A 750 50.23 34.62 50.05
N ASP A 751 51.18 34.47 49.12
CA ASP A 751 52.42 33.73 49.34
C ASP A 751 53.32 34.42 50.37
N ILE A 752 53.28 35.76 50.44
CA ILE A 752 54.10 36.55 51.37
C ILE A 752 53.45 36.63 52.76
N GLN A 753 52.13 36.83 52.85
CA GLN A 753 51.43 37.20 54.08
C GLN A 753 50.35 36.19 54.52
N GLY A 754 50.16 35.09 53.78
CA GLY A 754 49.15 34.07 54.01
C GLY A 754 47.72 34.46 53.61
N LYS A 755 47.45 35.76 53.40
CA LYS A 755 46.19 36.36 52.97
C LYS A 755 46.44 37.70 52.27
N ALA A 756 45.52 38.10 51.41
CA ALA A 756 45.56 39.36 50.66
C ALA A 756 44.42 40.28 51.07
N ASP A 757 44.72 41.38 51.78
CA ASP A 757 43.74 42.39 52.16
C ASP A 757 43.42 43.32 50.98
N PHE A 758 42.15 43.72 50.83
CA PHE A 758 41.64 44.54 49.71
C PHE A 758 42.42 45.85 49.54
N SER A 759 42.76 46.53 50.64
CA SER A 759 43.52 47.78 50.61
C SER A 759 44.92 47.61 50.01
N LEU A 760 45.56 46.45 50.19
CA LEU A 760 46.87 46.14 49.62
C LEU A 760 46.76 45.81 48.13
N ILE A 761 45.73 45.05 47.74
CA ILE A 761 45.44 44.77 46.32
C ILE A 761 45.15 46.08 45.57
N GLN A 762 44.36 46.98 46.17
CA GLN A 762 44.03 48.28 45.61
C GLN A 762 45.24 49.22 45.53
N GLN A 763 46.19 49.14 46.46
CA GLN A 763 47.45 49.90 46.36
C GLN A 763 48.35 49.42 45.21
N ILE A 764 48.33 48.12 44.90
CA ILE A 764 49.13 47.54 43.82
C ILE A 764 48.45 47.73 42.46
N ILE A 765 47.11 47.79 42.43
CA ILE A 765 46.30 48.00 41.23
C ILE A 765 45.31 49.18 41.46
N PRO A 766 45.81 50.43 41.48
CA PRO A 766 44.99 51.59 41.86
C PRO A 766 43.95 52.02 40.82
N ASP A 767 44.15 51.69 39.54
CA ASP A 767 43.38 52.26 38.42
C ASP A 767 42.21 51.39 37.95
N LEU A 768 41.84 50.35 38.70
CA LEU A 768 40.80 49.41 38.27
C LEU A 768 39.42 49.74 38.86
N PHE A 769 38.53 50.29 38.03
CA PHE A 769 37.14 50.56 38.40
C PHE A 769 36.41 49.25 38.71
N GLY A 770 35.73 49.17 39.86
CA GLY A 770 34.98 47.98 40.26
C GLY A 770 35.81 46.81 40.81
N LEU A 771 37.07 47.03 41.24
CA LEU A 771 37.96 46.00 41.78
C LEU A 771 37.32 45.12 42.86
N GLU A 772 36.47 45.68 43.73
CA GLU A 772 35.76 44.94 44.78
C GLU A 772 34.76 43.93 44.21
N GLN A 773 33.97 44.34 43.21
CA GLN A 773 33.06 43.44 42.50
C GLN A 773 33.86 42.35 41.77
N ILE A 774 34.96 42.71 41.12
CA ILE A 774 35.83 41.78 40.40
C ILE A 774 36.41 40.70 41.33
N LEU A 775 36.94 41.09 42.49
CA LEU A 775 37.47 40.14 43.48
C LEU A 775 36.36 39.24 44.05
N CYS A 776 35.17 39.78 44.29
CA CYS A 776 34.02 38.98 44.70
C CYS A 776 33.62 37.97 43.61
N THR A 777 33.62 38.36 42.34
CA THR A 777 33.32 37.45 41.22
C THR A 777 34.40 36.38 41.06
N LEU A 778 35.70 36.73 41.15
CA LEU A 778 36.80 35.77 41.12
C LEU A 778 36.73 34.75 42.27
N ALA A 779 36.30 35.20 43.46
CA ALA A 779 36.10 34.33 44.61
C ALA A 779 34.93 33.36 44.43
N LYS A 780 33.81 33.86 43.88
CA LYS A 780 32.63 33.03 43.57
C LYS A 780 32.94 31.93 42.53
N ASN A 781 33.87 32.20 41.61
CA ASN A 781 34.30 31.25 40.58
C ASN A 781 35.48 30.35 40.98
N GLY A 782 35.84 30.33 42.26
CA GLY A 782 36.90 29.45 42.77
C GLY A 782 38.30 29.73 42.20
N LYS A 783 38.55 30.95 41.69
CA LYS A 783 39.90 31.37 41.24
C LYS A 783 40.72 31.96 42.38
N ILE A 784 40.06 32.44 43.42
CA ILE A 784 40.59 32.87 44.71
C ILE A 784 39.55 32.48 45.79
N VAL A 785 39.90 32.55 47.06
CA VAL A 785 39.04 32.29 48.22
C VAL A 785 38.79 33.60 48.94
N GLN A 786 37.54 33.97 49.17
CA GLN A 786 37.21 35.09 50.05
C GLN A 786 37.15 34.61 51.50
N LEU A 787 38.00 35.16 52.38
CA LEU A 787 38.04 34.81 53.80
C LEU A 787 37.04 35.66 54.62
N ASN A 788 36.86 36.93 54.25
CA ASN A 788 35.86 37.84 54.78
C ASN A 788 35.62 38.99 53.78
N LYS A 789 34.78 39.98 54.14
CA LYS A 789 34.41 41.10 53.25
C LYS A 789 35.60 41.82 52.59
N THR A 790 36.75 41.89 53.26
CA THR A 790 37.90 42.68 52.80
C THR A 790 39.16 41.84 52.59
N THR A 791 39.09 40.51 52.67
CA THR A 791 40.28 39.66 52.64
C THR A 791 40.08 38.45 51.74
N PHE A 792 41.07 38.21 50.88
CA PHE A 792 41.09 37.15 49.88
C PHE A 792 42.34 36.28 50.05
N LYS A 793 42.35 35.10 49.46
CA LYS A 793 43.46 34.16 49.48
C LYS A 793 43.52 33.46 48.13
N SER A 794 44.70 33.17 47.60
CA SER A 794 44.78 32.31 46.41
C SER A 794 44.31 30.89 46.71
N THR A 795 43.70 30.22 45.73
CA THR A 795 43.23 28.84 45.83
C THR A 795 44.34 27.79 45.74
N ASN A 796 45.55 28.20 45.33
CA ASN A 796 46.65 27.35 44.85
C ASN A 796 46.33 26.53 43.60
#